data_AF-A0A328DCU5-F1
#
_entry.id   AF-A0A328DCU5-F1
#
_cell.length_a   1.000
_cell.length_b   1.000
_cell.length_c   1.000
_cell.angle_alpha   90.00
_cell.angle_beta   90.00
_cell.angle_gamma   90.00
#
_symmetry.space_group_name_H-M   'P 1'
#
loop_
_entity.id
_entity.type
_entity.pdbx_description
1 polymer ?
#
loop_
_entity_poly.entity_id
_entity_poly.type
_entity_poly.pdbx_seq_one_letter_code
_entity_poly.pdbx_strand_id
1 'polypeptide(L)'
;MPRKRRTELPGGDETPASHESGTGQGGGPRPPQQQQHEGAYQGGSYQGGGRGRGSQRGGHGGQGGGFPRGGMSPQQPYGQPGYDGQGGVAPRGGMTQQSYGQPMHGGQGGPPRGGMAQQSYAQPARGGQGGGPPRGGMAPQQPYGQPVPGGQGGAHPRGGMTPQQLYGRPEHQQGRGAPQYPRGGPPQQSGGVGGRVPSSGGVPSRPPISELHQATQPQYQTVSTMPASTSYPGQGSTEEASSSSSMPQEPVQLAQELEKLTVQPEGAPTQPASSKAMRFPRRPGPGQSGMRCIVKANHFFAELPNKDLHQYDVSITPEITSRGVNRAVMDQLVKLYRESHLGKRLPAYDGRKSLYTAGPLPFVSKEFKITLVDEEERPGVARREKEFKVVIKFASRADLHHLGMFLQGKQADAPQEALQVLDIVLRELPTSRYCPVGRSFYSPNLGRKQPLGEGLESWRGFYQSIRPTQMGLSLNIDMSSTAFIEPLPVIDFVIQLLNRDVLARPLSDSDRVKIKKALRGVKVEVTHRGNMRRKYRITGLTSQATRELTFPVDELGTTKSVIEYFRETYGYAIHHTQWPCLQVGNQQRANYLPMEVCKIVEGQRYSKRLNERQITALLKVTCQRPRDREQDILQTVRQNNYANDPYAKEFGIKISEKLAQVEARILPAPRLKYSDSGREKDVLPEVGQWNMMNKKMVNGGVVNTWFCLNFSRNVQDNVAKGFCSELAQMCYVSGMMFNPNPVLPPTFARPDQIERALKARYHEAMTKLQGKDLDLLVVILPDNNGSLYGDLKRICETDLGVVSQCCLTKHVFKMSKQYLANVSLKINVKVGGRNTVLVDALSRRIPLVSDRPTIIFGADVTHPHPGEDSSPSIAAVVASQDWPEITKYAGLVSAQAHRQELIEDLFKTWQDPVKGNLTGGMIKELLMSFRRATGHKPQRIIFYRDGVSEGQFYQVLLFELDAIRKACASLEPNYQPPVTFVVVQKRHHTRLFANNHNDRNLVDRSGNILPGTVVDSKICHPTEFDFYLCSHAGIQGTSRPAHYHVLWDENNFTADGLQSLTNNLCYTYARCTRSVSIVPPAYYAHLAAFRARFYMDPETSDSGSMTGGAAAGRGGAATGRNTRAPGASSSSVRPLPDLKDNVKRVMFYC
;
A
#
# COMPACT_ATOMS: atom_id res chain seq x y z
N MET A 1 -18.64 29.84 15.72
CA MET A 1 -18.59 31.27 16.14
C MET A 1 -17.63 31.41 17.33
N PRO A 2 -16.73 32.40 17.36
CA PRO A 2 -15.98 32.77 18.56
C PRO A 2 -16.74 33.83 19.38
N ARG A 3 -17.08 33.53 20.65
CA ARG A 3 -17.61 34.55 21.59
C ARG A 3 -16.45 35.29 22.25
N LYS A 4 -16.45 36.63 22.17
CA LYS A 4 -15.60 37.53 22.96
C LYS A 4 -16.09 37.60 24.41
N ARG A 5 -15.16 37.81 25.36
CA ARG A 5 -15.24 38.68 26.54
C ARG A 5 -13.78 38.88 27.04
N ARG A 6 -13.24 40.07 27.38
CA ARG A 6 -13.67 41.16 28.32
C ARG A 6 -13.81 40.62 29.75
N THR A 7 -13.26 41.24 30.80
CA THR A 7 -12.74 42.62 31.02
C THR A 7 -11.28 42.58 31.60
N GLU A 8 -10.60 43.62 32.15
CA GLU A 8 -11.00 44.88 32.83
C GLU A 8 -9.95 46.03 32.70
N LEU A 9 -10.22 47.16 33.38
CA LEU A 9 -9.59 48.50 33.31
C LEU A 9 -8.97 48.88 34.71
N PRO A 10 -8.44 50.09 35.03
CA PRO A 10 -8.44 51.44 34.39
C PRO A 10 -7.03 51.99 34.09
N GLY A 11 -6.77 53.24 33.65
CA GLY A 11 -7.54 54.45 33.27
C GLY A 11 -6.53 55.49 32.68
N GLY A 12 -6.88 56.67 32.17
CA GLY A 12 -8.16 57.37 31.95
C GLY A 12 -7.95 58.67 31.12
N ASP A 13 -9.04 59.42 30.93
CA ASP A 13 -9.18 60.84 30.53
C ASP A 13 -8.77 61.43 29.16
N GLU A 14 -9.63 62.38 28.77
CA GLU A 14 -9.57 63.53 27.85
C GLU A 14 -9.62 63.43 26.30
N THR A 15 -10.39 64.39 25.77
CA THR A 15 -10.93 64.63 24.40
C THR A 15 -10.27 65.88 23.78
N PRO A 16 -10.48 66.28 22.50
CA PRO A 16 -11.46 65.84 21.48
C PRO A 16 -10.75 65.33 20.17
N ALA A 17 -11.12 65.52 18.89
CA ALA A 17 -12.14 66.38 18.25
C ALA A 17 -12.61 65.98 16.82
N SER A 18 -13.47 66.87 16.31
CA SER A 18 -14.17 67.09 15.03
C SER A 18 -13.31 67.38 13.77
N HIS A 19 -13.84 67.62 12.54
CA HIS A 19 -15.22 67.90 12.04
C HIS A 19 -15.42 67.35 10.58
N GLU A 20 -16.70 67.25 10.15
CA GLU A 20 -17.32 67.29 8.80
C GLU A 20 -16.48 67.29 7.48
N SER A 21 -16.81 66.49 6.45
CA SER A 21 -17.86 66.63 5.37
C SER A 21 -17.42 67.50 4.15
N GLY A 22 -17.87 67.27 2.89
CA GLY A 22 -18.77 66.26 2.30
C GLY A 22 -18.93 66.44 0.77
N THR A 23 -19.72 65.55 0.11
CA THR A 23 -20.43 65.68 -1.20
C THR A 23 -19.75 66.26 -2.47
N GLY A 24 -19.89 65.57 -3.62
CA GLY A 24 -19.70 66.15 -4.98
C GLY A 24 -19.90 65.14 -6.13
N GLN A 25 -20.50 65.55 -7.26
CA GLN A 25 -20.85 64.67 -8.41
C GLN A 25 -20.21 65.11 -9.74
N GLY A 26 -20.02 64.14 -10.66
CA GLY A 26 -20.40 64.29 -12.08
C GLY A 26 -19.31 64.54 -13.14
N GLY A 27 -19.52 63.98 -14.34
CA GLY A 27 -18.92 64.46 -15.60
C GLY A 27 -17.96 63.53 -16.37
N GLY A 28 -18.05 63.58 -17.70
CA GLY A 28 -17.03 63.19 -18.71
C GLY A 28 -17.16 64.16 -19.91
N PRO A 29 -16.74 63.87 -21.17
CA PRO A 29 -15.98 62.70 -21.67
C PRO A 29 -14.91 63.00 -22.80
N ARG A 30 -14.22 61.95 -23.31
CA ARG A 30 -13.48 61.88 -24.62
C ARG A 30 -12.11 62.67 -24.72
N PRO A 31 -11.41 62.81 -25.88
CA PRO A 31 -10.19 62.04 -26.27
C PRO A 31 -9.04 62.99 -26.78
N PRO A 32 -8.13 62.71 -27.79
CA PRO A 32 -7.68 61.52 -28.54
C PRO A 32 -6.11 61.41 -28.73
N GLN A 33 -5.62 60.96 -29.90
CA GLN A 33 -4.24 60.98 -30.50
C GLN A 33 -3.18 59.95 -30.06
N GLN A 34 -2.05 59.76 -30.78
CA GLN A 34 -1.80 59.29 -32.17
C GLN A 34 -0.28 59.19 -32.48
N GLN A 35 0.20 58.07 -33.08
CA GLN A 35 1.44 57.85 -33.89
C GLN A 35 1.58 56.31 -34.06
N GLN A 36 1.87 55.66 -35.21
CA GLN A 36 2.96 55.77 -36.23
C GLN A 36 4.34 55.35 -35.66
N HIS A 37 5.19 54.53 -36.30
CA HIS A 37 5.42 54.26 -37.75
C HIS A 37 5.63 52.75 -38.13
N GLU A 38 6.11 52.51 -39.36
CA GLU A 38 6.28 51.27 -40.19
C GLU A 38 7.25 50.17 -39.65
N GLY A 39 7.46 48.99 -40.27
CA GLY A 39 7.06 48.45 -41.61
C GLY A 39 7.11 46.90 -41.69
N ALA A 40 6.59 46.23 -42.74
CA ALA A 40 7.19 45.92 -44.06
C ALA A 40 8.26 44.78 -44.03
N TYR A 41 8.34 43.77 -44.93
CA TYR A 41 7.53 43.38 -46.12
C TYR A 41 7.79 41.89 -46.54
N GLN A 42 6.83 41.24 -47.23
CA GLN A 42 6.97 40.09 -48.19
C GLN A 42 7.56 38.72 -47.71
N GLY A 43 7.32 37.57 -48.38
CA GLY A 43 6.37 37.25 -49.48
C GLY A 43 6.59 35.87 -50.17
N GLY A 44 5.52 35.28 -50.74
CA GLY A 44 5.53 34.09 -51.65
C GLY A 44 5.45 32.70 -50.99
N SER A 45 4.72 31.63 -51.40
CA SER A 45 3.74 31.27 -52.47
C SER A 45 4.19 30.23 -53.54
N TYR A 46 3.20 29.45 -54.07
CA TYR A 46 3.24 28.39 -55.14
C TYR A 46 3.77 26.98 -54.76
N GLN A 47 3.53 25.89 -55.53
CA GLN A 47 2.25 25.27 -56.01
C GLN A 47 2.46 23.85 -56.64
N GLY A 48 1.46 22.96 -56.65
CA GLY A 48 1.37 21.74 -57.50
C GLY A 48 2.15 20.48 -57.04
N GLY A 49 1.90 19.24 -57.52
CA GLY A 49 0.81 18.73 -58.40
C GLY A 49 1.00 17.25 -58.86
N GLY A 50 -0.09 16.52 -59.17
CA GLY A 50 -0.11 15.13 -59.75
C GLY A 50 0.03 13.97 -58.74
N ARG A 51 -0.71 12.83 -58.72
CA ARG A 51 -1.47 11.93 -59.66
C ARG A 51 -0.69 10.72 -60.24
N GLY A 52 -1.19 9.51 -59.97
CA GLY A 52 -0.81 8.21 -60.59
C GLY A 52 -1.84 7.10 -60.27
N ARG A 53 -1.95 6.03 -61.09
CA ARG A 53 -3.01 4.96 -61.01
C ARG A 53 -2.52 3.57 -61.46
N GLY A 54 -3.11 2.51 -60.88
CA GLY A 54 -3.02 1.07 -61.27
C GLY A 54 -3.55 0.20 -60.11
N SER A 55 -4.47 -0.79 -60.17
CA SER A 55 -4.98 -1.74 -61.19
C SER A 55 -3.95 -2.83 -61.63
N GLN A 56 -4.28 -4.14 -61.72
CA GLN A 56 -5.59 -4.82 -61.52
C GLN A 56 -5.51 -6.36 -61.28
N ARG A 57 -6.53 -6.92 -60.58
CA ARG A 57 -7.22 -8.26 -60.69
C ARG A 57 -6.48 -9.63 -60.85
N GLY A 58 -7.02 -10.63 -60.14
CA GLY A 58 -7.21 -12.04 -60.58
C GLY A 58 -6.51 -13.14 -59.75
N GLY A 59 -7.12 -14.28 -59.38
CA GLY A 59 -8.54 -14.71 -59.41
C GLY A 59 -8.76 -16.23 -59.25
N HIS A 60 -9.72 -16.67 -58.40
CA HIS A 60 -10.15 -18.08 -58.11
C HIS A 60 -9.03 -19.02 -57.55
N GLY A 61 -9.23 -20.17 -56.87
CA GLY A 61 -10.35 -20.96 -56.30
C GLY A 61 -9.74 -22.18 -55.54
N GLY A 62 -10.42 -23.12 -54.87
CA GLY A 62 -11.84 -23.27 -54.45
C GLY A 62 -12.16 -24.72 -53.97
N GLN A 63 -12.86 -24.88 -52.83
CA GLN A 63 -13.44 -26.12 -52.23
C GLN A 63 -12.52 -27.22 -51.65
N GLY A 64 -13.06 -27.99 -50.67
CA GLY A 64 -12.56 -29.29 -50.17
C GLY A 64 -11.42 -29.25 -49.12
N GLY A 65 -11.30 -30.20 -48.17
CA GLY A 65 -12.22 -31.28 -47.77
C GLY A 65 -11.48 -32.47 -47.11
N GLY A 66 -12.07 -33.08 -46.05
CA GLY A 66 -11.70 -34.42 -45.56
C GLY A 66 -10.75 -34.52 -44.33
N PHE A 67 -11.22 -35.20 -43.28
CA PHE A 67 -10.40 -35.89 -42.26
C PHE A 67 -10.18 -37.36 -42.66
N PRO A 68 -9.12 -38.02 -42.18
CA PRO A 68 -9.28 -39.14 -41.23
C PRO A 68 -8.61 -38.84 -39.85
N ARG A 69 -9.05 -39.33 -38.67
CA ARG A 69 -9.06 -40.71 -38.12
C ARG A 69 -7.68 -41.40 -38.19
N GLY A 70 -7.12 -42.04 -37.15
CA GLY A 70 -7.47 -42.26 -35.73
C GLY A 70 -6.20 -42.79 -35.01
N GLY A 71 -6.21 -43.34 -33.79
CA GLY A 71 -7.27 -43.50 -32.79
C GLY A 71 -6.73 -44.07 -31.47
N MET A 72 -7.52 -43.90 -30.41
CA MET A 72 -7.85 -44.84 -29.31
C MET A 72 -6.79 -45.68 -28.55
N SER A 73 -6.93 -45.57 -27.22
CA SER A 73 -6.50 -46.43 -26.10
C SER A 73 -6.89 -47.92 -26.24
N PRO A 74 -6.42 -48.87 -25.38
CA PRO A 74 -7.07 -49.04 -24.05
C PRO A 74 -6.28 -49.68 -22.86
N GLN A 75 -6.81 -49.40 -21.65
CA GLN A 75 -7.02 -50.32 -20.50
C GLN A 75 -5.91 -50.72 -19.48
N GLN A 76 -6.43 -51.29 -18.38
CA GLN A 76 -5.87 -51.65 -17.05
C GLN A 76 -5.62 -53.21 -17.01
N PRO A 77 -5.67 -54.04 -15.91
CA PRO A 77 -6.04 -53.81 -14.48
C PRO A 77 -5.37 -54.69 -13.35
N TYR A 78 -5.78 -54.43 -12.08
CA TYR A 78 -5.79 -55.27 -10.82
C TYR A 78 -4.48 -55.91 -10.27
N GLY A 79 -4.31 -56.24 -8.96
CA GLY A 79 -5.08 -55.93 -7.73
C GLY A 79 -4.71 -56.80 -6.47
N GLN A 80 -5.11 -56.35 -5.24
CA GLN A 80 -5.22 -57.11 -3.94
C GLN A 80 -3.93 -57.73 -3.27
N PRO A 81 -3.98 -58.42 -2.07
CA PRO A 81 -4.47 -58.04 -0.72
C PRO A 81 -3.56 -58.46 0.51
N GLY A 82 -3.93 -58.17 1.79
CA GLY A 82 -3.30 -58.76 3.02
C GLY A 82 -3.74 -58.16 4.39
N TYR A 83 -3.73 -58.94 5.50
CA TYR A 83 -4.23 -58.66 6.90
C TYR A 83 -3.12 -58.20 7.91
N ASP A 84 -3.28 -57.92 9.22
CA ASP A 84 -4.38 -57.95 10.26
C ASP A 84 -4.13 -56.82 11.34
N GLY A 85 -4.61 -56.73 12.61
CA GLY A 85 -5.46 -57.57 13.49
C GLY A 85 -5.54 -57.10 14.99
N GLN A 86 -6.60 -57.50 15.73
CA GLN A 86 -6.88 -57.49 17.21
C GLN A 86 -6.74 -56.17 18.05
N GLY A 87 -7.51 -55.90 19.15
CA GLY A 87 -8.72 -56.54 19.72
C GLY A 87 -9.16 -56.02 21.14
N GLY A 88 -10.47 -56.09 21.48
CA GLY A 88 -11.06 -56.01 22.86
C GLY A 88 -11.26 -54.61 23.52
N VAL A 89 -12.15 -54.35 24.51
CA VAL A 89 -13.30 -55.09 25.16
C VAL A 89 -14.34 -54.04 25.69
N ALA A 90 -15.61 -54.42 25.95
CA ALA A 90 -16.73 -53.58 26.48
C ALA A 90 -17.30 -54.15 27.81
N PRO A 91 -18.59 -54.03 28.28
CA PRO A 91 -19.81 -53.29 27.88
C PRO A 91 -20.20 -52.21 28.95
N ARG A 92 -21.42 -51.72 29.27
CA ARG A 92 -22.88 -51.84 28.92
C ARG A 92 -23.52 -50.43 29.22
N GLY A 93 -24.82 -50.05 29.25
CA GLY A 93 -26.16 -50.67 29.12
C GLY A 93 -27.12 -50.14 30.21
N GLY A 94 -28.42 -49.82 30.01
CA GLY A 94 -29.27 -49.84 28.81
C GLY A 94 -30.80 -49.68 29.13
N MET A 95 -31.66 -49.86 28.12
CA MET A 95 -33.16 -50.02 28.18
C MET A 95 -34.00 -48.76 28.51
N THR A 96 -35.25 -48.52 28.02
CA THR A 96 -36.21 -49.18 27.06
C THR A 96 -37.21 -48.10 26.54
N GLN A 97 -38.38 -48.26 25.85
CA GLN A 97 -39.29 -49.36 25.41
C GLN A 97 -40.20 -48.88 24.22
N GLN A 98 -41.05 -49.76 23.65
CA GLN A 98 -42.37 -49.58 22.93
C GLN A 98 -42.66 -48.35 22.01
N SER A 99 -43.39 -48.41 20.87
CA SER A 99 -44.01 -49.46 20.01
C SER A 99 -44.58 -48.76 18.72
N TYR A 100 -45.33 -49.30 17.73
CA TYR A 100 -45.88 -50.62 17.34
C TYR A 100 -46.33 -50.59 15.84
N GLY A 101 -46.34 -51.73 15.12
CA GLY A 101 -47.04 -51.97 13.84
C GLY A 101 -46.39 -51.43 12.54
N GLN A 102 -46.63 -51.98 11.33
CA GLN A 102 -47.12 -53.31 10.89
C GLN A 102 -46.64 -53.54 9.40
N PRO A 103 -46.83 -54.70 8.71
CA PRO A 103 -45.70 -55.62 8.48
C PRO A 103 -45.45 -56.09 7.01
N MET A 104 -44.58 -57.11 6.90
CA MET A 104 -44.21 -57.97 5.73
C MET A 104 -43.04 -57.45 4.86
N HIS A 105 -41.81 -57.96 5.02
CA HIS A 105 -41.24 -59.32 4.72
C HIS A 105 -40.84 -59.47 3.23
N GLY A 106 -39.64 -59.93 2.84
CA GLY A 106 -38.39 -60.33 3.53
C GLY A 106 -37.28 -60.54 2.45
N GLY A 107 -36.06 -61.02 2.67
CA GLY A 107 -35.31 -61.45 3.86
C GLY A 107 -34.03 -62.23 3.44
N GLN A 108 -33.09 -62.48 4.38
CA GLN A 108 -31.85 -63.28 4.20
C GLN A 108 -30.78 -62.74 3.21
N GLY A 109 -29.55 -63.32 3.27
CA GLY A 109 -28.57 -63.21 2.18
C GLY A 109 -27.11 -62.94 2.56
N GLY A 110 -26.35 -63.98 2.92
CA GLY A 110 -24.91 -64.04 2.67
C GLY A 110 -24.61 -64.50 1.22
N PRO A 111 -23.35 -64.53 0.76
CA PRO A 111 -22.98 -64.81 -0.63
C PRO A 111 -23.15 -66.30 -1.01
N PRO A 112 -23.20 -66.61 -2.31
CA PRO A 112 -22.07 -67.35 -2.88
C PRO A 112 -21.72 -67.00 -4.35
N ARG A 113 -20.73 -67.75 -4.89
CA ARG A 113 -20.57 -68.32 -6.25
C ARG A 113 -21.53 -67.82 -7.36
N GLY A 114 -21.10 -67.60 -8.60
CA GLY A 114 -19.98 -68.24 -9.32
C GLY A 114 -20.49 -69.31 -10.30
N GLY A 115 -20.14 -69.16 -11.58
CA GLY A 115 -20.68 -69.90 -12.73
C GLY A 115 -20.95 -68.88 -13.85
N MET A 116 -20.26 -68.86 -15.00
CA MET A 116 -19.99 -69.89 -16.03
C MET A 116 -21.18 -70.15 -16.96
N ALA A 117 -20.83 -70.46 -18.23
CA ALA A 117 -21.70 -70.95 -19.31
C ALA A 117 -22.70 -69.90 -19.89
N GLN A 118 -22.98 -69.89 -21.20
CA GLN A 118 -22.43 -70.69 -22.32
C GLN A 118 -22.68 -69.97 -23.65
N GLN A 119 -21.70 -70.05 -24.57
CA GLN A 119 -21.83 -70.11 -26.06
C GLN A 119 -22.64 -68.96 -26.76
N SER A 120 -22.55 -68.70 -28.06
CA SER A 120 -22.07 -69.47 -29.21
C SER A 120 -21.65 -68.53 -30.37
N TYR A 121 -20.91 -69.06 -31.37
CA TYR A 121 -20.94 -68.78 -32.84
C TYR A 121 -21.20 -67.34 -33.41
N ALA A 122 -20.53 -66.87 -34.48
CA ALA A 122 -19.50 -67.46 -35.35
C ALA A 122 -18.75 -66.41 -36.25
N GLN A 123 -17.77 -66.96 -36.99
CA GLN A 123 -17.04 -66.54 -38.22
C GLN A 123 -17.83 -65.74 -39.30
N PRO A 124 -17.19 -65.15 -40.36
CA PRO A 124 -15.91 -65.50 -41.07
C PRO A 124 -14.81 -64.39 -41.04
N ALA A 125 -13.49 -64.68 -41.12
CA ALA A 125 -12.62 -65.36 -42.12
C ALA A 125 -12.12 -64.40 -43.25
N ARG A 126 -10.89 -64.52 -43.85
CA ARG A 126 -9.82 -65.54 -43.77
C ARG A 126 -8.44 -65.00 -44.25
N GLY A 127 -7.33 -65.46 -43.66
CA GLY A 127 -5.94 -65.41 -44.21
C GLY A 127 -5.13 -64.10 -44.00
N GLY A 128 -3.80 -64.12 -43.79
CA GLY A 128 -2.90 -65.24 -43.46
C GLY A 128 -1.39 -64.90 -43.57
N GLN A 129 -0.56 -65.36 -42.61
CA GLN A 129 0.94 -65.53 -42.59
C GLN A 129 1.82 -64.31 -43.00
N GLY A 130 3.04 -64.02 -42.53
CA GLY A 130 4.10 -64.59 -41.64
C GLY A 130 5.43 -63.96 -42.12
N GLY A 131 6.55 -63.75 -41.43
CA GLY A 131 7.11 -64.11 -40.11
C GLY A 131 8.66 -64.21 -40.27
N GLY A 132 9.48 -63.68 -39.34
CA GLY A 132 10.94 -63.96 -39.27
C GLY A 132 11.95 -62.90 -39.83
N PRO A 133 13.22 -62.87 -39.34
CA PRO A 133 14.36 -62.05 -39.83
C PRO A 133 15.42 -62.95 -40.55
N PRO A 134 16.75 -62.65 -40.76
CA PRO A 134 17.59 -61.46 -40.46
C PRO A 134 18.67 -61.06 -41.55
N ARG A 135 19.59 -60.15 -41.18
CA ARG A 135 21.01 -59.96 -41.68
C ARG A 135 21.33 -59.68 -43.19
N GLY A 136 21.74 -58.44 -43.48
CA GLY A 136 23.08 -58.06 -44.02
C GLY A 136 23.41 -58.18 -45.52
N GLY A 137 24.37 -57.34 -46.00
CA GLY A 137 25.18 -57.63 -47.20
C GLY A 137 25.35 -56.54 -48.29
N MET A 138 26.49 -55.83 -48.27
CA MET A 138 27.26 -55.27 -49.42
C MET A 138 26.64 -54.19 -50.37
N ALA A 139 27.54 -53.54 -51.12
CA ALA A 139 27.29 -52.50 -52.15
C ALA A 139 27.67 -53.04 -53.56
N PRO A 140 27.68 -52.24 -54.65
CA PRO A 140 28.93 -51.51 -54.99
C PRO A 140 28.80 -50.19 -55.84
N GLN A 141 29.98 -49.62 -56.16
CA GLN A 141 30.33 -48.70 -57.28
C GLN A 141 30.40 -47.16 -57.05
N GLN A 142 31.29 -46.54 -57.84
CA GLN A 142 31.80 -45.16 -57.92
C GLN A 142 31.98 -44.82 -59.45
N PRO A 143 32.71 -43.79 -59.98
CA PRO A 143 33.57 -42.75 -59.38
C PRO A 143 33.48 -41.34 -60.06
N TYR A 144 34.59 -40.57 -59.96
CA TYR A 144 34.87 -39.18 -60.45
C TYR A 144 34.25 -38.04 -59.62
N GLY A 145 34.97 -36.96 -59.25
CA GLY A 145 36.38 -36.61 -59.44
C GLY A 145 36.85 -35.51 -58.46
N GLN A 146 38.15 -35.18 -58.43
CA GLN A 146 38.78 -34.26 -57.44
C GLN A 146 39.63 -33.17 -58.18
N PRO A 147 40.14 -32.10 -57.51
CA PRO A 147 41.40 -32.20 -56.73
C PRO A 147 41.52 -31.27 -55.48
N VAL A 148 42.63 -31.43 -54.75
CA VAL A 148 43.14 -30.56 -53.65
C VAL A 148 44.61 -30.18 -53.97
N PRO A 149 45.32 -29.32 -53.19
CA PRO A 149 46.12 -29.80 -52.04
C PRO A 149 46.15 -28.85 -50.81
N GLY A 150 46.59 -29.22 -49.60
CA GLY A 150 47.18 -30.49 -49.10
C GLY A 150 48.66 -30.31 -48.67
N GLY A 151 49.20 -30.82 -47.55
CA GLY A 151 48.66 -31.61 -46.41
C GLY A 151 49.19 -31.07 -45.06
N GLN A 152 49.52 -31.82 -44.00
CA GLN A 152 49.54 -33.28 -43.71
C GLN A 152 48.92 -33.52 -42.29
N GLY A 153 49.20 -34.48 -41.39
CA GLY A 153 50.11 -35.64 -41.25
C GLY A 153 50.90 -35.62 -39.92
N GLY A 154 51.02 -36.71 -39.11
CA GLY A 154 50.33 -38.00 -39.13
C GLY A 154 50.89 -39.06 -38.13
N ALA A 155 50.13 -40.14 -37.87
CA ALA A 155 50.54 -41.47 -37.32
C ALA A 155 51.14 -41.57 -35.88
N HIS A 156 51.27 -42.75 -35.22
CA HIS A 156 50.31 -43.84 -34.89
C HIS A 156 50.86 -44.71 -33.67
N PRO A 157 50.29 -45.86 -33.20
CA PRO A 157 50.36 -46.26 -31.76
C PRO A 157 50.88 -47.69 -31.42
N ARG A 158 51.16 -47.97 -30.12
CA ARG A 158 50.80 -49.18 -29.30
C ARG A 158 51.78 -49.44 -28.12
N GLY A 159 51.28 -50.14 -27.08
CA GLY A 159 52.04 -50.70 -25.94
C GLY A 159 52.03 -49.83 -24.66
N GLY A 160 52.03 -50.37 -23.43
CA GLY A 160 51.81 -51.76 -23.00
C GLY A 160 52.10 -52.00 -21.49
N MET A 161 51.15 -52.66 -20.79
CA MET A 161 51.29 -53.34 -19.48
C MET A 161 51.59 -52.55 -18.17
N THR A 162 51.18 -53.18 -17.07
CA THR A 162 51.33 -52.91 -15.61
C THR A 162 52.71 -53.39 -15.07
N PRO A 163 53.23 -53.03 -13.84
CA PRO A 163 52.49 -53.06 -12.56
C PRO A 163 52.92 -52.14 -11.36
N GLN A 164 52.15 -52.35 -10.28
CA GLN A 164 52.27 -52.10 -8.82
C GLN A 164 53.60 -51.67 -8.13
N GLN A 165 53.43 -50.84 -7.06
CA GLN A 165 54.05 -50.91 -5.70
C GLN A 165 55.59 -50.73 -5.53
N LEU A 166 56.18 -50.41 -4.35
CA LEU A 166 55.83 -49.52 -3.20
C LEU A 166 57.13 -49.32 -2.33
N TYR A 167 57.27 -48.23 -1.55
CA TYR A 167 58.50 -47.82 -0.79
C TYR A 167 59.73 -47.47 -1.70
N GLY A 168 60.79 -46.74 -1.27
CA GLY A 168 61.13 -46.13 0.02
C GLY A 168 62.23 -45.04 -0.07
N ARG A 169 62.64 -44.47 1.08
CA ARG A 169 63.62 -43.36 1.36
C ARG A 169 65.08 -43.89 1.52
N PRO A 170 66.15 -43.11 1.83
CA PRO A 170 66.35 -41.63 1.96
C PRO A 170 67.69 -41.06 1.37
N GLU A 171 67.96 -39.74 1.56
CA GLU A 171 69.24 -39.01 1.89
C GLU A 171 70.57 -39.27 1.09
N HIS A 172 71.55 -38.34 0.94
CA HIS A 172 71.92 -37.10 1.66
C HIS A 172 72.89 -36.16 0.86
N GLN A 173 73.31 -35.03 1.49
CA GLN A 173 74.63 -34.33 1.36
C GLN A 173 74.88 -33.13 0.37
N GLN A 174 75.06 -31.92 0.96
CA GLN A 174 76.02 -30.78 0.74
C GLN A 174 76.38 -30.22 -0.69
N GLY A 175 76.72 -28.93 -0.88
CA GLY A 175 76.73 -27.75 0.01
C GLY A 175 77.61 -26.53 -0.46
N ARG A 176 77.74 -25.51 0.42
CA ARG A 176 78.65 -24.31 0.42
C ARG A 176 78.36 -23.08 -0.49
N GLY A 177 78.57 -21.87 0.07
CA GLY A 177 78.81 -20.59 -0.64
C GLY A 177 78.21 -19.32 0.01
N ALA A 178 78.98 -18.54 0.78
CA ALA A 178 78.60 -17.22 1.32
C ALA A 178 79.84 -16.38 1.73
N PRO A 179 79.78 -15.03 1.64
CA PRO A 179 79.57 -14.10 2.78
C PRO A 179 78.38 -13.12 2.51
N GLN A 180 78.00 -12.05 3.23
CA GLN A 180 78.01 -11.50 4.63
C GLN A 180 77.15 -10.19 4.57
N TYR A 181 76.72 -9.41 5.58
CA TYR A 181 76.75 -9.42 7.07
C TYR A 181 75.47 -8.63 7.59
N PRO A 182 75.17 -8.47 8.91
CA PRO A 182 73.77 -8.70 9.35
C PRO A 182 73.11 -7.78 10.42
N ARG A 183 71.77 -7.93 10.57
CA ARG A 183 70.93 -8.03 11.80
C ARG A 183 69.44 -8.10 11.41
N GLY A 184 68.48 -8.63 12.19
CA GLY A 184 68.52 -9.42 13.43
C GLY A 184 67.21 -9.31 14.26
N GLY A 185 66.56 -10.43 14.63
CA GLY A 185 65.33 -10.44 15.48
C GLY A 185 64.75 -11.85 15.77
N PRO A 186 63.78 -12.04 16.72
CA PRO A 186 63.47 -13.35 17.35
C PRO A 186 61.93 -13.77 17.26
N PRO A 187 61.33 -14.72 18.04
CA PRO A 187 61.17 -16.12 17.56
C PRO A 187 59.88 -16.96 17.96
N GLN A 188 59.77 -18.18 17.39
CA GLN A 188 59.26 -19.49 17.94
C GLN A 188 57.76 -19.90 18.19
N GLN A 189 57.43 -21.15 17.73
CA GLN A 189 56.55 -22.24 18.27
C GLN A 189 55.01 -22.02 18.50
N SER A 190 54.02 -22.96 18.42
CA SER A 190 53.83 -24.45 18.25
C SER A 190 53.80 -25.35 19.52
N GLY A 191 52.89 -26.34 19.75
CA GLY A 191 51.73 -26.88 19.00
C GLY A 191 51.03 -28.09 19.75
N GLY A 192 49.96 -28.73 19.22
CA GLY A 192 49.24 -29.85 19.90
C GLY A 192 48.09 -30.53 19.07
N VAL A 193 47.53 -31.67 19.54
CA VAL A 193 46.71 -32.65 18.75
C VAL A 193 45.24 -32.81 19.23
N GLY A 194 44.28 -33.12 18.32
CA GLY A 194 43.02 -33.79 18.70
C GLY A 194 41.86 -33.89 17.67
N GLY A 195 41.20 -35.07 17.59
CA GLY A 195 39.76 -35.21 17.24
C GLY A 195 39.32 -35.56 15.81
N ARG A 196 38.28 -36.42 15.67
CA ARG A 196 37.56 -36.76 14.42
C ARG A 196 36.13 -36.19 14.42
N VAL A 197 35.65 -35.66 13.29
CA VAL A 197 34.21 -35.57 12.93
C VAL A 197 34.05 -35.68 11.39
N PRO A 198 33.09 -36.45 10.83
CA PRO A 198 32.80 -36.47 9.39
C PRO A 198 31.96 -35.27 8.93
N SER A 199 32.19 -34.79 7.71
CA SER A 199 31.48 -33.64 7.13
C SER A 199 30.27 -34.05 6.28
N SER A 200 29.12 -33.42 6.49
CA SER A 200 28.10 -33.22 5.44
C SER A 200 27.33 -31.92 5.71
N GLY A 201 27.19 -31.05 4.70
CA GLY A 201 26.69 -29.69 4.90
C GLY A 201 26.53 -28.87 3.62
N GLY A 202 25.66 -29.32 2.71
CA GLY A 202 25.37 -28.60 1.47
C GLY A 202 24.62 -27.28 1.71
N VAL A 203 25.21 -26.16 1.30
CA VAL A 203 24.64 -24.81 1.49
C VAL A 203 23.60 -24.48 0.40
N PRO A 204 22.31 -24.21 0.74
CA PRO A 204 21.32 -23.80 -0.25
C PRO A 204 21.58 -22.38 -0.77
N SER A 205 21.48 -22.20 -2.09
CA SER A 205 21.70 -20.90 -2.74
C SER A 205 20.57 -19.89 -2.46
N ARG A 206 20.95 -18.69 -2.02
CA ARG A 206 20.02 -17.65 -1.54
C ARG A 206 19.49 -16.78 -2.71
N PRO A 207 18.16 -16.72 -2.95
CA PRO A 207 17.58 -15.88 -3.99
C PRO A 207 17.64 -14.37 -3.63
N PRO A 208 17.58 -13.47 -4.64
CA PRO A 208 17.62 -12.02 -4.42
C PRO A 208 16.34 -11.50 -3.76
N ILE A 209 16.51 -10.65 -2.73
CA ILE A 209 15.41 -9.97 -2.05
C ILE A 209 14.85 -8.89 -2.98
N SER A 210 13.54 -8.91 -3.21
CA SER A 210 12.83 -7.80 -3.86
C SER A 210 12.45 -6.73 -2.83
N GLU A 211 12.57 -5.46 -3.19
CA GLU A 211 12.37 -4.34 -2.26
C GLU A 211 10.88 -4.18 -1.90
N LEU A 212 10.51 -4.61 -0.68
CA LEU A 212 9.19 -4.33 -0.10
C LEU A 212 9.15 -2.88 0.41
N HIS A 213 8.23 -2.08 -0.15
CA HIS A 213 8.02 -0.70 0.27
C HIS A 213 7.55 -0.61 1.73
N GLN A 214 8.03 0.42 2.43
CA GLN A 214 7.90 0.58 3.88
C GLN A 214 6.46 0.93 4.29
N ALA A 215 6.06 0.52 5.51
CA ALA A 215 4.71 0.69 5.99
C ALA A 215 4.39 2.14 6.38
N THR A 216 3.16 2.58 6.14
CA THR A 216 2.57 3.79 6.74
C THR A 216 1.08 3.52 6.98
N GLN A 217 0.62 3.76 8.21
CA GLN A 217 -0.79 3.70 8.60
C GLN A 217 -1.36 5.12 8.57
N PRO A 218 -2.39 5.42 7.75
CA PRO A 218 -3.19 6.62 7.95
C PRO A 218 -3.98 6.51 9.26
N GLN A 219 -4.20 7.65 9.93
CA GLN A 219 -5.14 7.72 11.06
C GLN A 219 -6.53 8.06 10.55
N TYR A 220 -7.53 7.25 10.90
CA TYR A 220 -8.93 7.59 10.68
C TYR A 220 -9.33 8.73 11.61
N GLN A 221 -9.63 9.90 11.05
CA GLN A 221 -10.34 10.97 11.75
C GLN A 221 -11.81 10.97 11.30
N THR A 222 -12.72 10.79 12.25
CA THR A 222 -14.17 10.95 12.03
C THR A 222 -14.50 12.43 11.97
N VAL A 223 -14.92 12.93 10.80
CA VAL A 223 -15.42 14.30 10.66
C VAL A 223 -16.85 14.37 11.19
N SER A 224 -17.04 14.93 12.40
CA SER A 224 -18.38 15.22 12.92
C SER A 224 -18.86 16.57 12.36
N THR A 225 -19.82 16.54 11.45
CA THR A 225 -20.56 17.74 11.01
C THR A 225 -21.43 18.27 12.15
N MET A 226 -21.19 19.51 12.57
CA MET A 226 -22.04 20.23 13.51
C MET A 226 -23.14 20.98 12.74
N PRO A 227 -24.45 20.72 12.99
CA PRO A 227 -25.51 21.63 12.57
C PRO A 227 -25.49 22.88 13.46
N ALA A 228 -25.61 24.07 12.86
CA ALA A 228 -25.70 25.32 13.60
C ALA A 228 -27.16 25.78 13.69
N SER A 229 -27.76 25.69 14.88
CA SER A 229 -29.08 26.26 15.19
C SER A 229 -28.94 27.51 16.06
N THR A 230 -29.75 28.53 15.75
CA THR A 230 -29.80 29.80 16.51
C THR A 230 -31.26 30.11 16.86
N SER A 231 -31.50 30.46 18.12
CA SER A 231 -32.75 30.95 18.72
C SER A 231 -32.31 31.92 19.84
N TYR A 232 -33.00 33.00 20.24
CA TYR A 232 -34.42 33.36 20.48
C TYR A 232 -34.51 34.92 20.46
N PRO A 233 -35.61 35.60 20.90
CA PRO A 233 -37.06 35.30 20.98
C PRO A 233 -37.88 36.28 20.09
N GLY A 234 -39.22 36.35 20.06
CA GLY A 234 -40.29 35.55 20.67
C GLY A 234 -41.37 36.39 21.40
N GLN A 235 -42.67 36.21 21.07
CA GLN A 235 -43.85 36.73 21.78
C GLN A 235 -45.16 36.06 21.25
N GLY A 236 -46.26 36.04 22.03
CA GLY A 236 -47.63 35.85 21.50
C GLY A 236 -48.31 34.48 21.58
N SER A 237 -48.76 34.10 22.79
CA SER A 237 -50.08 33.51 23.15
C SER A 237 -51.03 32.83 22.11
N THR A 238 -51.60 31.67 22.51
CA THR A 238 -53.04 31.20 22.38
C THR A 238 -53.71 31.13 21.00
N GLU A 239 -54.66 30.22 20.68
CA GLU A 239 -55.14 28.94 21.26
C GLU A 239 -55.95 28.17 20.17
N GLU A 240 -56.28 26.90 20.43
CA GLU A 240 -57.36 26.05 19.88
C GLU A 240 -57.75 25.95 18.35
N ALA A 241 -58.02 24.68 17.97
CA ALA A 241 -59.16 24.19 17.16
C ALA A 241 -59.37 24.51 15.65
N SER A 242 -59.08 23.49 14.82
CA SER A 242 -60.00 22.81 13.87
C SER A 242 -60.71 23.53 12.68
N SER A 243 -60.53 22.95 11.47
CA SER A 243 -61.54 22.67 10.40
C SER A 243 -62.37 23.81 9.75
N SER A 244 -62.89 23.70 8.52
CA SER A 244 -62.52 22.94 7.29
C SER A 244 -63.40 23.37 6.10
N SER A 245 -62.89 23.22 4.87
CA SER A 245 -63.64 23.06 3.59
C SER A 245 -64.68 24.11 3.13
N SER A 246 -64.47 24.65 1.92
CA SER A 246 -65.49 24.69 0.85
C SER A 246 -64.84 24.85 -0.54
N MET A 247 -65.62 24.56 -1.58
CA MET A 247 -65.28 24.33 -3.01
C MET A 247 -66.54 24.73 -3.83
N PRO A 248 -66.62 24.55 -5.18
CA PRO A 248 -65.69 24.76 -6.29
C PRO A 248 -66.33 25.66 -7.38
N GLN A 249 -65.78 25.72 -8.61
CA GLN A 249 -66.58 25.68 -9.86
C GLN A 249 -65.74 25.46 -11.15
N GLU A 250 -66.38 24.95 -12.20
CA GLU A 250 -65.90 24.76 -13.59
C GLU A 250 -67.11 25.01 -14.54
N PRO A 251 -66.96 25.30 -15.86
CA PRO A 251 -67.08 24.20 -16.85
C PRO A 251 -66.41 24.36 -18.24
N VAL A 252 -65.86 23.26 -18.77
CA VAL A 252 -66.21 22.61 -20.07
C VAL A 252 -66.24 23.39 -21.43
N GLN A 253 -65.35 22.95 -22.36
CA GLN A 253 -65.42 22.88 -23.85
C GLN A 253 -65.37 24.14 -24.76
N LEU A 254 -65.16 24.05 -26.10
CA LEU A 254 -64.26 23.24 -26.99
C LEU A 254 -64.57 23.57 -28.48
N ALA A 255 -63.64 24.18 -29.24
CA ALA A 255 -63.56 24.07 -30.73
C ALA A 255 -62.41 24.93 -31.33
N GLN A 256 -61.33 24.29 -31.78
CA GLN A 256 -60.84 24.31 -33.18
C GLN A 256 -59.46 23.64 -33.26
N GLU A 257 -59.47 22.32 -33.49
CA GLU A 257 -58.30 21.63 -34.03
C GLU A 257 -58.18 21.93 -35.53
N LEU A 258 -56.97 22.18 -36.02
CA LEU A 258 -56.52 21.74 -37.34
C LEU A 258 -54.98 21.80 -37.42
N GLU A 259 -54.40 20.88 -38.21
CA GLU A 259 -52.97 20.79 -38.55
C GLU A 259 -51.98 20.63 -37.37
N LYS A 260 -51.83 19.44 -36.77
CA LYS A 260 -51.09 18.24 -37.22
C LYS A 260 -49.56 18.36 -37.38
N LEU A 261 -48.87 17.46 -36.66
CA LEU A 261 -47.62 16.77 -37.02
C LEU A 261 -46.31 17.59 -37.05
N THR A 262 -45.68 17.73 -35.88
CA THR A 262 -44.22 17.55 -35.77
C THR A 262 -43.86 16.85 -34.45
N VAL A 263 -43.05 15.80 -34.51
CA VAL A 263 -42.50 15.12 -33.32
C VAL A 263 -41.10 15.67 -33.04
N GLN A 264 -40.81 16.03 -31.79
CA GLN A 264 -39.47 16.38 -31.31
C GLN A 264 -39.18 15.73 -29.94
N PRO A 265 -37.89 15.58 -29.56
CA PRO A 265 -37.45 14.35 -28.87
C PRO A 265 -37.42 14.42 -27.34
N GLU A 266 -37.32 13.24 -26.72
CA GLU A 266 -37.14 13.06 -25.27
C GLU A 266 -35.88 13.78 -24.75
N GLY A 267 -36.03 14.48 -23.62
CA GLY A 267 -34.95 15.22 -22.98
C GLY A 267 -33.97 14.31 -22.23
N ALA A 268 -32.68 14.66 -22.24
CA ALA A 268 -31.64 13.91 -21.52
C ALA A 268 -31.85 13.93 -19.99
N PRO A 269 -31.60 12.83 -19.27
CA PRO A 269 -31.85 12.73 -17.83
C PRO A 269 -30.91 13.61 -17.01
N THR A 270 -31.48 14.54 -16.25
CA THR A 270 -30.74 15.41 -15.30
C THR A 270 -30.24 14.63 -14.09
N GLN A 271 -29.00 14.90 -13.66
CA GLN A 271 -28.40 14.25 -12.48
C GLN A 271 -29.10 14.65 -11.17
N PRO A 272 -29.31 13.71 -10.22
CA PRO A 272 -29.96 14.01 -8.94
C PRO A 272 -28.98 14.65 -7.94
N ALA A 273 -29.34 15.83 -7.42
CA ALA A 273 -28.51 16.63 -6.50
C ALA A 273 -28.48 16.12 -5.04
N SER A 274 -28.57 14.80 -4.81
CA SER A 274 -28.60 14.20 -3.47
C SER A 274 -27.83 12.89 -3.40
N SER A 275 -26.97 12.76 -2.39
CA SER A 275 -26.19 11.55 -2.11
C SER A 275 -27.05 10.33 -1.74
N LYS A 276 -28.33 10.52 -1.42
CA LYS A 276 -29.29 9.42 -1.17
C LYS A 276 -29.91 8.83 -2.44
N ALA A 277 -29.70 9.44 -3.61
CA ALA A 277 -30.29 8.99 -4.88
C ALA A 277 -29.35 8.10 -5.71
N MET A 278 -28.04 8.31 -5.62
CA MET A 278 -27.04 7.49 -6.29
C MET A 278 -26.78 6.22 -5.47
N ARG A 279 -26.75 5.05 -6.12
CA ARG A 279 -26.42 3.76 -5.52
C ARG A 279 -25.30 3.08 -6.33
N PHE A 280 -24.38 2.40 -5.64
CA PHE A 280 -23.36 1.58 -6.30
C PHE A 280 -24.01 0.38 -7.03
N PRO A 281 -23.40 -0.12 -8.13
CA PRO A 281 -23.97 -1.22 -8.89
C PRO A 281 -24.09 -2.49 -8.03
N ARG A 282 -25.25 -3.13 -8.12
CA ARG A 282 -25.47 -4.47 -7.56
C ARG A 282 -24.56 -5.48 -8.27
N ARG A 283 -24.12 -6.49 -7.53
CA ARG A 283 -23.37 -7.63 -8.06
C ARG A 283 -24.14 -8.25 -9.25
N PRO A 284 -23.56 -8.34 -10.47
CA PRO A 284 -24.26 -8.82 -11.66
C PRO A 284 -24.53 -10.34 -11.65
N GLY A 285 -23.90 -11.05 -10.70
CA GLY A 285 -23.99 -12.49 -10.50
C GLY A 285 -22.70 -13.01 -9.85
N PRO A 286 -22.64 -14.29 -9.46
CA PRO A 286 -21.38 -14.94 -9.12
C PRO A 286 -20.54 -15.17 -10.38
N GLY A 287 -19.22 -14.99 -10.30
CA GLY A 287 -18.32 -15.49 -11.32
C GLY A 287 -18.27 -17.03 -11.32
N GLN A 288 -18.02 -17.63 -12.48
CA GLN A 288 -18.04 -19.07 -12.69
C GLN A 288 -16.71 -19.61 -13.25
N SER A 289 -15.91 -18.74 -13.85
CA SER A 289 -14.65 -19.06 -14.55
C SER A 289 -13.52 -19.39 -13.57
N GLY A 290 -12.63 -20.28 -13.99
CA GLY A 290 -11.50 -20.77 -13.19
C GLY A 290 -11.80 -22.06 -12.41
N MET A 291 -10.75 -22.70 -11.89
CA MET A 291 -10.88 -23.95 -11.14
C MET A 291 -11.44 -23.68 -9.74
N ARG A 292 -12.61 -24.24 -9.42
CA ARG A 292 -13.24 -24.09 -8.09
C ARG A 292 -12.38 -24.72 -6.99
N CYS A 293 -12.25 -24.04 -5.86
CA CYS A 293 -11.56 -24.54 -4.67
C CYS A 293 -12.16 -23.94 -3.38
N ILE A 294 -11.76 -24.46 -2.21
CA ILE A 294 -12.11 -23.89 -0.91
C ILE A 294 -10.88 -23.21 -0.30
N VAL A 295 -11.09 -21.99 0.20
CA VAL A 295 -10.11 -21.25 1.00
C VAL A 295 -10.69 -20.93 2.38
N LYS A 296 -9.83 -20.70 3.36
CA LYS A 296 -10.21 -20.17 4.68
C LYS A 296 -9.89 -18.67 4.71
N ALA A 297 -10.81 -17.87 5.20
CA ALA A 297 -10.59 -16.44 5.44
C ALA A 297 -10.42 -16.16 6.94
N ASN A 298 -9.67 -15.12 7.31
CA ASN A 298 -9.55 -14.65 8.70
C ASN A 298 -10.78 -13.87 9.21
N HIS A 299 -11.94 -14.41 8.86
CA HIS A 299 -13.28 -13.91 9.11
C HIS A 299 -14.00 -14.94 9.98
N PHE A 300 -14.60 -14.48 11.06
CA PHE A 300 -15.34 -15.31 12.01
C PHE A 300 -16.80 -14.89 11.97
N PHE A 301 -17.72 -15.84 11.79
CA PHE A 301 -19.15 -15.54 11.79
C PHE A 301 -19.57 -14.92 13.12
N ALA A 302 -20.34 -13.82 13.05
CA ALA A 302 -20.96 -13.18 14.19
C ALA A 302 -22.48 -13.26 14.03
N GLU A 303 -23.15 -13.77 15.05
CA GLU A 303 -24.61 -13.81 15.10
C GLU A 303 -25.16 -12.39 15.37
N LEU A 304 -26.20 -11.98 14.65
CA LEU A 304 -26.87 -10.70 14.86
C LEU A 304 -27.60 -10.73 16.22
N PRO A 305 -27.38 -9.74 17.11
CA PRO A 305 -28.10 -9.69 18.38
C PRO A 305 -29.61 -9.63 18.25
N ASN A 306 -30.28 -10.20 19.27
CA ASN A 306 -31.73 -10.15 19.45
C ASN A 306 -32.15 -9.12 20.53
N LYS A 307 -31.27 -8.16 20.88
CA LYS A 307 -31.51 -7.15 21.92
C LYS A 307 -31.42 -5.74 21.34
N ASP A 308 -32.31 -4.85 21.76
CA ASP A 308 -32.33 -3.46 21.31
C ASP A 308 -31.13 -2.65 21.77
N LEU A 309 -30.34 -2.13 20.84
CA LEU A 309 -29.14 -1.35 21.16
C LEU A 309 -29.51 0.13 21.35
N HIS A 310 -29.18 0.68 22.50
CA HIS A 310 -29.46 2.08 22.86
C HIS A 310 -28.15 2.86 23.01
N GLN A 311 -28.12 4.09 22.50
CA GLN A 311 -27.01 5.04 22.60
C GLN A 311 -27.37 6.21 23.53
N TYR A 312 -26.39 6.62 24.33
CA TYR A 312 -26.45 7.77 25.23
C TYR A 312 -25.23 8.66 25.02
N ASP A 313 -25.47 9.97 25.04
CA ASP A 313 -24.41 10.97 25.11
C ASP A 313 -23.93 11.08 26.57
N VAL A 314 -22.60 11.21 26.72
CA VAL A 314 -21.90 11.37 27.99
C VAL A 314 -21.15 12.70 28.00
N SER A 315 -21.35 13.49 29.05
CA SER A 315 -20.49 14.64 29.36
C SER A 315 -19.86 14.47 30.74
N ILE A 316 -18.54 14.55 30.81
CA ILE A 316 -17.76 14.50 32.05
C ILE A 316 -17.20 15.90 32.30
N THR A 317 -17.43 16.42 33.51
CA THR A 317 -16.99 17.74 33.97
C THR A 317 -16.12 17.56 35.23
N PRO A 318 -14.91 18.17 35.31
CA PRO A 318 -14.24 18.97 34.28
C PRO A 318 -13.90 18.17 33.02
N GLU A 319 -13.76 18.84 31.87
CA GLU A 319 -13.48 18.16 30.59
C GLU A 319 -12.08 17.51 30.62
N ILE A 320 -12.02 16.23 30.23
CA ILE A 320 -10.78 15.43 30.30
C ILE A 320 -10.35 15.00 28.90
N THR A 321 -9.16 15.44 28.50
CA THR A 321 -8.52 15.05 27.22
C THR A 321 -8.00 13.60 27.21
N SER A 322 -7.89 12.96 28.38
CA SER A 322 -7.38 11.61 28.54
C SER A 322 -8.49 10.56 28.51
N ARG A 323 -8.62 9.86 27.37
CA ARG A 323 -9.50 8.69 27.19
C ARG A 323 -9.38 7.65 28.32
N GLY A 324 -8.18 7.44 28.86
CA GLY A 324 -7.97 6.48 29.95
C GLY A 324 -8.60 6.92 31.27
N VAL A 325 -8.61 8.22 31.57
CA VAL A 325 -9.27 8.77 32.76
C VAL A 325 -10.79 8.78 32.54
N ASN A 326 -11.27 9.13 31.34
CA ASN A 326 -12.69 9.00 30.99
C ASN A 326 -13.22 7.58 31.21
N ARG A 327 -12.44 6.55 30.84
CA ARG A 327 -12.79 5.15 31.11
C ARG A 327 -12.79 4.85 32.60
N ALA A 328 -11.73 5.19 33.35
CA ALA A 328 -11.69 4.99 34.81
C ALA A 328 -12.86 5.66 35.57
N VAL A 329 -13.29 6.86 35.16
CA VAL A 329 -14.50 7.52 35.68
C VAL A 329 -15.76 6.69 35.39
N MET A 330 -15.86 6.10 34.20
CA MET A 330 -17.00 5.26 33.81
C MET A 330 -16.98 3.87 34.45
N ASP A 331 -15.81 3.25 34.60
CA ASP A 331 -15.62 1.98 35.32
C ASP A 331 -16.07 2.12 36.78
N GLN A 332 -15.71 3.22 37.43
CA GLN A 332 -16.16 3.56 38.78
C GLN A 332 -17.65 3.90 38.84
N LEU A 333 -18.22 4.57 37.82
CA LEU A 333 -19.66 4.80 37.71
C LEU A 333 -20.43 3.48 37.63
N VAL A 334 -20.02 2.57 36.74
CA VAL A 334 -20.64 1.23 36.63
C VAL A 334 -20.49 0.48 37.95
N LYS A 335 -19.31 0.49 38.59
CA LYS A 335 -19.08 -0.17 39.87
C LYS A 335 -20.01 0.33 41.00
N LEU A 336 -20.27 1.63 41.07
CA LEU A 336 -21.12 2.24 42.11
C LEU A 336 -22.63 2.14 41.80
N TYR A 337 -23.01 2.25 40.52
CA TYR A 337 -24.39 2.55 40.11
C TYR A 337 -25.05 1.48 39.23
N ARG A 338 -24.36 0.38 38.88
CA ARG A 338 -24.93 -0.70 38.04
C ARG A 338 -26.24 -1.27 38.59
N GLU A 339 -26.23 -1.74 39.83
CA GLU A 339 -27.38 -2.41 40.43
C GLU A 339 -28.56 -1.46 40.69
N SER A 340 -28.26 -0.21 41.07
CA SER A 340 -29.27 0.74 41.58
C SER A 340 -29.80 1.73 40.53
N HIS A 341 -29.00 2.09 39.52
CA HIS A 341 -29.34 3.17 38.57
C HIS A 341 -29.23 2.76 37.11
N LEU A 342 -28.34 1.83 36.73
CA LEU A 342 -28.23 1.37 35.34
C LEU A 342 -29.19 0.20 35.02
N GLY A 343 -30.00 -0.22 35.99
CA GLY A 343 -30.90 -1.36 35.87
C GLY A 343 -30.15 -2.67 35.62
N LYS A 344 -29.06 -2.88 36.38
CA LYS A 344 -28.14 -4.05 36.32
C LYS A 344 -27.35 -4.22 35.01
N ARG A 345 -27.54 -3.33 34.03
CA ARG A 345 -26.87 -3.39 32.72
C ARG A 345 -25.38 -3.12 32.79
N LEU A 346 -24.64 -3.69 31.84
CA LEU A 346 -23.21 -3.47 31.64
C LEU A 346 -22.98 -2.62 30.37
N PRO A 347 -22.84 -1.30 30.47
CA PRO A 347 -22.68 -0.45 29.30
C PRO A 347 -21.28 -0.56 28.67
N ALA A 348 -21.18 -0.42 27.35
CA ALA A 348 -19.91 -0.22 26.64
C ALA A 348 -19.70 1.27 26.35
N TYR A 349 -18.45 1.75 26.36
CA TYR A 349 -18.14 3.19 26.28
C TYR A 349 -17.07 3.48 25.23
N ASP A 350 -17.20 4.53 24.41
CA ASP A 350 -16.15 4.89 23.44
C ASP A 350 -14.89 5.49 24.12
N GLY A 351 -15.03 6.02 25.35
CA GLY A 351 -13.99 6.73 26.09
C GLY A 351 -13.95 8.23 25.85
N ARG A 352 -14.97 8.82 25.20
CA ARG A 352 -15.12 10.27 24.96
C ARG A 352 -16.50 10.79 25.37
N LYS A 353 -17.54 10.33 24.69
CA LYS A 353 -18.88 10.92 24.67
C LYS A 353 -20.03 9.94 24.35
N SER A 354 -19.77 8.70 23.93
CA SER A 354 -20.85 7.79 23.51
C SER A 354 -20.83 6.49 24.32
N LEU A 355 -21.94 6.25 25.04
CA LEU A 355 -22.19 5.08 25.86
C LEU A 355 -23.31 4.25 25.23
N TYR A 356 -23.24 2.93 25.35
CA TYR A 356 -24.17 2.00 24.71
C TYR A 356 -24.68 0.97 25.70
N THR A 357 -25.95 0.54 25.58
CA THR A 357 -26.55 -0.53 26.39
C THR A 357 -27.42 -1.49 25.58
N ALA A 358 -27.55 -2.71 26.09
CA ALA A 358 -28.57 -3.66 25.68
C ALA A 358 -29.90 -3.37 26.42
N GLY A 359 -30.87 -2.82 25.71
CA GLY A 359 -32.12 -2.27 26.27
C GLY A 359 -31.95 -0.89 26.94
N PRO A 360 -33.05 -0.21 27.27
CA PRO A 360 -33.05 1.15 27.79
C PRO A 360 -32.56 1.23 29.25
N LEU A 361 -31.82 2.28 29.59
CA LEU A 361 -31.58 2.68 30.98
C LEU A 361 -32.89 3.18 31.62
N PRO A 362 -33.07 3.06 32.96
CA PRO A 362 -34.29 3.49 33.64
C PRO A 362 -34.38 5.02 33.83
N PHE A 363 -33.81 5.80 32.91
CA PHE A 363 -33.85 7.26 32.88
C PHE A 363 -33.56 7.78 31.45
N VAL A 364 -34.17 8.91 31.08
CA VAL A 364 -33.86 9.62 29.83
C VAL A 364 -32.60 10.49 29.97
N SER A 365 -32.38 11.06 31.15
CA SER A 365 -31.17 11.81 31.51
C SER A 365 -30.91 11.67 33.00
N LYS A 366 -29.67 11.40 33.41
CA LYS A 366 -29.29 11.38 34.83
C LYS A 366 -27.85 11.87 35.05
N GLU A 367 -27.66 12.53 36.18
CA GLU A 367 -26.38 13.02 36.68
C GLU A 367 -25.84 12.12 37.79
N PHE A 368 -24.53 11.92 37.79
CA PHE A 368 -23.77 11.12 38.74
C PHE A 368 -22.55 11.90 39.22
N LYS A 369 -22.23 11.75 40.51
CA LYS A 369 -21.00 12.28 41.12
C LYS A 369 -20.03 11.12 41.30
N ILE A 370 -18.86 11.19 40.64
CA ILE A 370 -17.86 10.12 40.65
C ILE A 370 -16.56 10.65 41.25
N THR A 371 -16.23 10.20 42.44
CA THR A 371 -14.91 10.43 43.02
C THR A 371 -13.92 9.38 42.51
N LEU A 372 -12.83 9.83 41.89
CA LEU A 372 -11.63 9.02 41.73
C LEU A 372 -10.60 9.42 42.80
N VAL A 373 -10.07 8.43 43.50
CA VAL A 373 -8.92 8.59 44.39
C VAL A 373 -7.65 8.62 43.52
N ASP A 374 -6.82 9.62 43.71
CA ASP A 374 -5.52 9.70 43.05
C ASP A 374 -4.52 8.79 43.78
N GLU A 375 -3.91 7.82 43.09
CA GLU A 375 -2.92 6.89 43.67
C GLU A 375 -1.56 7.56 44.00
N GLU A 376 -1.48 8.90 44.01
CA GLU A 376 -0.37 9.64 44.60
C GLU A 376 -0.41 9.56 46.14
N GLU A 377 -0.13 8.38 46.72
CA GLU A 377 0.11 8.27 48.16
C GLU A 377 1.32 9.11 48.56
N ARG A 378 1.05 10.20 49.29
CA ARG A 378 2.06 11.06 49.91
C ARG A 378 1.95 10.91 51.43
N PRO A 379 3.04 10.54 52.13
CA PRO A 379 3.07 10.65 53.58
C PRO A 379 2.72 12.07 54.02
N GLY A 380 1.75 12.21 54.94
CA GLY A 380 1.36 13.51 55.50
C GLY A 380 0.47 14.42 54.64
N VAL A 381 -0.04 13.98 53.47
CA VAL A 381 -1.02 14.75 52.69
C VAL A 381 -2.28 13.92 52.46
N ALA A 382 -3.45 14.49 52.75
CA ALA A 382 -4.74 13.83 52.53
C ALA A 382 -4.89 13.34 51.08
N ARG A 383 -5.51 12.16 50.90
CA ARG A 383 -5.76 11.55 49.59
C ARG A 383 -6.48 12.55 48.68
N ARG A 384 -5.87 12.88 47.54
CA ARG A 384 -6.35 13.98 46.68
C ARG A 384 -7.47 13.50 45.76
N GLU A 385 -8.63 13.27 46.37
CA GLU A 385 -9.87 12.94 45.68
C GLU A 385 -10.22 13.97 44.60
N LYS A 386 -10.65 13.46 43.44
CA LYS A 386 -11.14 14.26 42.32
C LYS A 386 -12.58 13.86 42.03
N GLU A 387 -13.51 14.75 42.34
CA GLU A 387 -14.91 14.60 41.96
C GLU A 387 -15.08 14.94 40.48
N PHE A 388 -15.80 14.07 39.76
CA PHE A 388 -16.22 14.26 38.38
C PHE A 388 -17.75 14.20 38.31
N LYS A 389 -18.35 15.25 37.74
CA LYS A 389 -19.78 15.30 37.40
C LYS A 389 -19.96 14.63 36.04
N VAL A 390 -20.70 13.53 36.01
CA VAL A 390 -21.01 12.78 34.79
C VAL A 390 -22.50 12.90 34.51
N VAL A 391 -22.87 13.36 33.31
CA VAL A 391 -24.26 13.31 32.84
C VAL A 391 -24.35 12.30 31.71
N ILE A 392 -25.33 11.40 31.80
CA ILE A 392 -25.68 10.40 30.78
C ILE A 392 -27.08 10.74 30.28
N LYS A 393 -27.24 10.99 28.98
CA LYS A 393 -28.52 11.35 28.34
C LYS A 393 -28.80 10.48 27.13
N PHE A 394 -30.02 9.96 27.00
CA PHE A 394 -30.45 9.19 25.83
C PHE A 394 -30.34 10.00 24.54
N ALA A 395 -29.79 9.38 23.50
CA ALA A 395 -29.57 9.99 22.18
C ALA A 395 -30.34 9.26 21.07
N SER A 396 -30.25 7.93 20.99
CA SER A 396 -30.91 7.14 19.93
C SER A 396 -31.02 5.64 20.26
N ARG A 397 -31.83 4.92 19.48
CA ARG A 397 -31.85 3.45 19.40
C ARG A 397 -31.31 3.05 18.02
N ALA A 398 -30.38 2.11 17.97
CA ALA A 398 -29.80 1.63 16.72
C ALA A 398 -30.66 0.51 16.13
N ASP A 399 -30.91 0.58 14.82
CA ASP A 399 -31.85 -0.30 14.13
C ASP A 399 -31.19 -1.62 13.68
N LEU A 400 -31.38 -2.67 14.48
CA LEU A 400 -30.96 -4.02 14.13
C LEU A 400 -31.87 -4.70 13.09
N HIS A 401 -33.12 -4.26 12.92
CA HIS A 401 -34.00 -4.80 11.88
C HIS A 401 -33.52 -4.36 10.50
N HIS A 402 -33.23 -3.06 10.34
CA HIS A 402 -32.55 -2.51 9.17
C HIS A 402 -31.21 -3.21 8.91
N LEU A 403 -30.41 -3.48 9.95
CA LEU A 403 -29.15 -4.23 9.79
C LEU A 403 -29.40 -5.66 9.27
N GLY A 404 -30.41 -6.36 9.79
CA GLY A 404 -30.81 -7.68 9.30
C GLY A 404 -31.31 -7.65 7.84
N MET A 405 -32.12 -6.65 7.48
CA MET A 405 -32.64 -6.45 6.13
C MET A 405 -31.55 -6.08 5.12
N PHE A 406 -30.57 -5.26 5.52
CA PHE A 406 -29.37 -4.94 4.73
C PHE A 406 -28.47 -6.17 4.51
N LEU A 407 -28.22 -6.96 5.56
CA LEU A 407 -27.45 -8.22 5.44
C LEU A 407 -28.16 -9.26 4.55
N GLN A 408 -29.49 -9.24 4.51
CA GLN A 408 -30.30 -10.03 3.57
C GLN A 408 -30.40 -9.42 2.15
N GLY A 409 -29.76 -8.27 1.91
CA GLY A 409 -29.79 -7.54 0.63
C GLY A 409 -31.14 -6.92 0.26
N LYS A 410 -32.10 -6.88 1.19
CA LYS A 410 -33.44 -6.30 1.02
C LYS A 410 -33.42 -4.77 1.11
N GLN A 411 -32.51 -4.21 1.91
CA GLN A 411 -32.18 -2.78 1.91
C GLN A 411 -30.80 -2.55 1.29
N ALA A 412 -30.60 -1.37 0.70
CA ALA A 412 -29.34 -0.99 0.04
C ALA A 412 -28.36 -0.31 1.01
N ASP A 413 -28.89 0.44 1.98
CA ASP A 413 -28.13 1.28 2.89
C ASP A 413 -27.75 0.51 4.17
N ALA A 414 -26.54 0.74 4.68
CA ALA A 414 -26.05 0.10 5.91
C ALA A 414 -26.26 1.02 7.13
N PRO A 415 -26.94 0.58 8.20
CA PRO A 415 -27.06 1.36 9.44
C PRO A 415 -25.70 1.41 10.17
N GLN A 416 -24.96 2.49 9.93
CA GLN A 416 -23.60 2.69 10.45
C GLN A 416 -23.57 2.77 11.98
N GLU A 417 -24.64 3.30 12.58
CA GLU A 417 -24.82 3.41 14.03
C GLU A 417 -24.78 2.02 14.67
N ALA A 418 -25.54 1.06 14.12
CA ALA A 418 -25.59 -0.31 14.61
C ALA A 418 -24.22 -1.01 14.46
N LEU A 419 -23.58 -0.86 13.31
CA LEU A 419 -22.22 -1.40 13.07
C LEU A 419 -21.18 -0.77 14.02
N GLN A 420 -21.31 0.53 14.32
CA GLN A 420 -20.45 1.24 15.28
C GLN A 420 -20.65 0.74 16.72
N VAL A 421 -21.90 0.50 17.16
CA VAL A 421 -22.14 -0.10 18.50
C VAL A 421 -21.43 -1.45 18.61
N LEU A 422 -21.59 -2.31 17.61
CA LEU A 422 -21.02 -3.66 17.61
C LEU A 422 -19.48 -3.65 17.56
N ASP A 423 -18.86 -2.74 16.80
CA ASP A 423 -17.39 -2.55 16.82
C ASP A 423 -16.90 -2.09 18.20
N ILE A 424 -17.61 -1.16 18.85
CA ILE A 424 -17.23 -0.62 20.17
C ILE A 424 -17.37 -1.69 21.27
N VAL A 425 -18.51 -2.39 21.32
CA VAL A 425 -18.79 -3.46 22.31
C VAL A 425 -17.72 -4.55 22.26
N LEU A 426 -17.42 -5.09 21.08
CA LEU A 426 -16.39 -6.13 20.92
C LEU A 426 -14.98 -5.62 21.20
N ARG A 427 -14.76 -4.31 21.28
CA ARG A 427 -13.46 -3.67 21.55
C ARG A 427 -13.30 -3.23 23.01
N GLU A 428 -14.35 -3.30 23.84
CA GLU A 428 -14.31 -2.87 25.24
C GLU A 428 -13.34 -3.72 26.07
N LEU A 429 -13.51 -5.04 26.10
CA LEU A 429 -12.64 -5.97 26.81
C LEU A 429 -11.19 -6.03 26.27
N PRO A 430 -10.94 -6.01 24.94
CA PRO A 430 -9.59 -5.82 24.41
C PRO A 430 -8.93 -4.48 24.80
N THR A 431 -9.71 -3.41 25.02
CA THR A 431 -9.19 -2.08 25.40
C THR A 431 -8.67 -2.03 26.84
N SER A 432 -9.22 -2.84 27.75
CA SER A 432 -8.73 -2.96 29.13
C SER A 432 -7.61 -3.99 29.29
N ARG A 433 -7.58 -5.05 28.46
CA ARG A 433 -6.55 -6.11 28.50
C ARG A 433 -5.23 -5.77 27.80
N TYR A 434 -5.25 -4.87 26.82
CA TYR A 434 -4.13 -4.64 25.89
C TYR A 434 -3.88 -3.15 25.63
N CYS A 435 -2.76 -2.80 25.00
CA CYS A 435 -2.48 -1.44 24.55
C CYS A 435 -3.22 -1.14 23.23
N PRO A 436 -4.22 -0.23 23.21
CA PRO A 436 -5.02 0.05 22.02
C PRO A 436 -4.34 1.07 21.10
N VAL A 437 -4.21 0.73 19.82
CA VAL A 437 -3.65 1.59 18.77
C VAL A 437 -4.57 1.51 17.55
N GLY A 438 -5.51 2.44 17.46
CA GLY A 438 -6.55 2.45 16.41
C GLY A 438 -7.53 1.29 16.57
N ARG A 439 -7.56 0.38 15.58
CA ARG A 439 -8.32 -0.88 15.59
C ARG A 439 -7.43 -2.11 15.91
N SER A 440 -6.24 -1.89 16.46
CA SER A 440 -5.32 -2.97 16.84
C SER A 440 -4.93 -2.92 18.32
N PHE A 441 -4.70 -4.08 18.91
CA PHE A 441 -4.44 -4.30 20.34
C PHE A 441 -3.09 -5.00 20.51
N TYR A 442 -2.16 -4.38 21.23
CA TYR A 442 -0.77 -4.84 21.38
C TYR A 442 -0.45 -5.19 22.83
N SER A 443 0.43 -6.16 23.06
CA SER A 443 0.87 -6.53 24.41
C SER A 443 2.26 -7.18 24.42
N PRO A 444 3.05 -6.98 25.49
CA PRO A 444 4.34 -7.64 25.69
C PRO A 444 4.21 -9.18 25.76
N ASN A 445 3.01 -9.69 26.08
CA ASN A 445 2.76 -11.09 26.38
C ASN A 445 2.14 -11.86 25.18
N LEU A 446 1.83 -11.19 24.06
CA LEU A 446 1.29 -11.83 22.86
C LEU A 446 2.41 -12.46 22.02
N GLY A 447 3.08 -13.45 22.58
CA GLY A 447 4.26 -14.08 21.99
C GLY A 447 5.56 -13.33 22.34
N ARG A 448 6.65 -13.62 21.63
CA ARG A 448 8.00 -13.22 22.04
C ARG A 448 8.35 -11.78 21.64
N LYS A 449 8.66 -10.93 22.63
CA LYS A 449 9.36 -9.63 22.46
C LYS A 449 10.64 -9.81 21.63
N GLN A 450 10.94 -8.88 20.74
CA GLN A 450 12.16 -8.89 19.92
C GLN A 450 12.77 -7.48 19.87
N PRO A 451 14.06 -7.31 20.22
CA PRO A 451 14.71 -6.01 20.14
C PRO A 451 14.93 -5.59 18.68
N LEU A 452 14.64 -4.33 18.40
CA LEU A 452 14.92 -3.65 17.13
C LEU A 452 16.21 -2.82 17.21
N GLY A 453 16.67 -2.50 18.42
CA GLY A 453 17.87 -1.72 18.72
C GLY A 453 17.61 -0.22 18.83
N GLU A 454 18.53 0.50 19.49
CA GLU A 454 18.37 1.88 19.97
C GLU A 454 17.25 2.04 21.02
N GLY A 455 17.08 1.06 21.92
CA GLY A 455 16.08 1.07 23.00
C GLY A 455 14.64 0.88 22.51
N LEU A 456 14.45 0.17 21.40
CA LEU A 456 13.15 -0.11 20.77
C LEU A 456 12.95 -1.62 20.63
N GLU A 457 11.77 -2.10 21.03
CA GLU A 457 11.33 -3.49 20.85
C GLU A 457 10.07 -3.59 19.98
N SER A 458 9.89 -4.71 19.28
CA SER A 458 8.62 -4.98 18.59
C SER A 458 7.66 -5.71 19.53
N TRP A 459 6.48 -5.15 19.74
CA TRP A 459 5.35 -5.87 20.35
C TRP A 459 4.48 -6.46 19.26
N ARG A 460 3.89 -7.61 19.58
CA ARG A 460 2.84 -8.22 18.78
C ARG A 460 1.46 -7.74 19.24
N GLY A 461 0.49 -7.95 18.38
CA GLY A 461 -0.90 -7.63 18.60
C GLY A 461 -1.79 -8.19 17.50
N PHE A 462 -3.09 -7.89 17.60
CA PHE A 462 -4.07 -8.25 16.58
C PHE A 462 -4.89 -7.02 16.18
N TYR A 463 -5.28 -6.96 14.92
CA TYR A 463 -6.35 -6.11 14.43
C TYR A 463 -7.70 -6.76 14.70
N GLN A 464 -8.72 -5.94 14.94
CA GLN A 464 -10.11 -6.37 15.05
C GLN A 464 -11.05 -5.36 14.38
N SER A 465 -12.03 -5.84 13.62
CA SER A 465 -13.19 -5.05 13.20
C SER A 465 -14.36 -5.97 12.88
N ILE A 466 -15.59 -5.55 13.20
CA ILE A 466 -16.79 -6.17 12.64
C ILE A 466 -17.06 -5.61 11.23
N ARG A 467 -17.57 -6.44 10.32
CA ARG A 467 -17.93 -6.11 8.94
C ARG A 467 -19.27 -6.75 8.55
N PRO A 468 -20.16 -6.06 7.83
CA PRO A 468 -21.27 -6.71 7.14
C PRO A 468 -20.76 -7.45 5.90
N THR A 469 -21.26 -8.66 5.67
CA THR A 469 -20.85 -9.52 4.55
C THR A 469 -22.01 -10.40 4.09
N GLN A 470 -21.90 -11.05 2.93
CA GLN A 470 -22.93 -11.98 2.41
C GLN A 470 -23.21 -13.17 3.36
N MET A 471 -22.29 -13.53 4.25
CA MET A 471 -22.50 -14.55 5.28
C MET A 471 -23.08 -13.98 6.59
N GLY A 472 -23.61 -12.76 6.59
CA GLY A 472 -24.05 -12.04 7.79
C GLY A 472 -22.95 -11.15 8.37
N LEU A 473 -22.97 -10.91 9.68
CA LEU A 473 -21.90 -10.18 10.34
C LEU A 473 -20.63 -11.04 10.44
N SER A 474 -19.48 -10.39 10.30
CA SER A 474 -18.18 -11.04 10.27
C SER A 474 -17.16 -10.27 11.10
N LEU A 475 -16.59 -10.91 12.12
CA LEU A 475 -15.47 -10.38 12.88
C LEU A 475 -14.17 -10.72 12.13
N ASN A 476 -13.50 -9.71 11.57
CA ASN A 476 -12.20 -9.87 10.93
C ASN A 476 -11.06 -9.66 11.95
N ILE A 477 -10.12 -10.61 12.01
CA ILE A 477 -8.98 -10.59 12.95
C ILE A 477 -7.68 -10.90 12.19
N ASP A 478 -6.65 -10.05 12.31
CA ASP A 478 -5.36 -10.25 11.61
C ASP A 478 -4.16 -9.90 12.49
N MET A 479 -3.08 -10.69 12.43
CA MET A 479 -1.89 -10.46 13.27
C MET A 479 -1.13 -9.20 12.85
N SER A 480 -0.67 -8.43 13.82
CA SER A 480 0.12 -7.22 13.59
C SER A 480 1.26 -7.09 14.58
N SER A 481 2.30 -6.35 14.22
CA SER A 481 3.36 -5.95 15.15
C SER A 481 3.72 -4.50 14.90
N THR A 482 4.13 -3.78 15.95
CA THR A 482 4.60 -2.40 15.84
C THR A 482 5.68 -2.13 16.88
N ALA A 483 6.45 -1.06 16.70
CA ALA A 483 7.55 -0.72 17.60
C ALA A 483 7.03 -0.02 18.86
N PHE A 484 7.61 -0.38 19.99
CA PHE A 484 7.43 0.23 21.31
C PHE A 484 8.82 0.61 21.85
N ILE A 485 8.85 1.60 22.74
CA ILE A 485 10.06 2.00 23.45
C ILE A 485 10.25 1.03 24.62
N GLU A 486 11.45 0.48 24.77
CA GLU A 486 11.78 -0.45 25.85
C GLU A 486 11.64 0.26 27.23
N PRO A 487 11.03 -0.38 28.25
CA PRO A 487 10.79 0.23 29.57
C PRO A 487 12.03 0.23 30.46
N LEU A 488 13.14 0.74 29.94
CA LEU A 488 14.48 0.75 30.56
C LEU A 488 14.65 1.93 31.54
N PRO A 489 15.61 1.87 32.47
CA PRO A 489 16.27 3.05 33.02
C PRO A 489 16.73 3.99 31.89
N VAL A 490 16.66 5.30 32.09
CA VAL A 490 16.99 6.27 31.03
C VAL A 490 18.49 6.24 30.68
N ILE A 491 19.36 5.92 31.65
CA ILE A 491 20.80 5.69 31.41
C ILE A 491 21.00 4.55 30.40
N ASP A 492 20.41 3.37 30.65
CA ASP A 492 20.49 2.19 29.78
C ASP A 492 19.94 2.47 28.37
N PHE A 493 18.82 3.20 28.28
CA PHE A 493 18.27 3.66 27.00
C PHE A 493 19.26 4.56 26.24
N VAL A 494 19.95 5.47 26.92
CA VAL A 494 20.99 6.33 26.31
C VAL A 494 22.21 5.53 25.87
N ILE A 495 22.66 4.55 26.67
CA ILE A 495 23.73 3.61 26.30
C ILE A 495 23.35 2.85 25.02
N GLN A 496 22.15 2.26 24.95
CA GLN A 496 21.65 1.59 23.75
C GLN A 496 21.51 2.53 22.54
N LEU A 497 21.00 3.74 22.74
CA LEU A 497 20.78 4.74 21.68
C LEU A 497 22.11 5.21 21.07
N LEU A 498 23.16 5.33 21.87
CA LEU A 498 24.48 5.80 21.42
C LEU A 498 25.40 4.64 20.97
N ASN A 499 25.08 3.39 21.33
CA ASN A 499 25.80 2.18 20.93
C ASN A 499 27.33 2.31 21.15
N ARG A 500 27.71 2.85 22.30
CA ARG A 500 29.09 3.01 22.76
C ARG A 500 29.14 3.05 24.28
N ASP A 501 30.32 2.85 24.84
CA ASP A 501 30.56 3.22 26.24
C ASP A 501 30.47 4.76 26.41
N VAL A 502 29.50 5.18 27.24
CA VAL A 502 29.24 6.58 27.63
C VAL A 502 29.53 6.84 29.11
N LEU A 503 30.04 5.83 29.83
CA LEU A 503 30.64 6.00 31.15
C LEU A 503 32.11 6.42 30.98
N ALA A 504 32.81 5.84 30.00
CA ALA A 504 34.20 6.15 29.68
C ALA A 504 34.44 7.51 29.00
N ARG A 505 33.41 8.19 28.46
CA ARG A 505 33.55 9.48 27.75
C ARG A 505 32.32 10.40 27.93
N PRO A 506 32.51 11.72 28.11
CA PRO A 506 31.42 12.70 28.14
C PRO A 506 30.51 12.65 26.89
N LEU A 507 29.28 13.14 27.06
CA LEU A 507 28.33 13.33 25.96
C LEU A 507 28.71 14.57 25.14
N SER A 508 28.85 14.42 23.83
CA SER A 508 29.04 15.55 22.91
C SER A 508 27.72 16.26 22.60
N ASP A 509 27.80 17.45 22.01
CA ASP A 509 26.66 18.19 21.49
C ASP A 509 25.79 17.37 20.51
N SER A 510 26.43 16.57 19.65
CA SER A 510 25.75 15.64 18.73
C SER A 510 24.97 14.56 19.48
N ASP A 511 25.54 14.02 20.55
CA ASP A 511 24.88 13.03 21.41
C ASP A 511 23.70 13.67 22.15
N ARG A 512 23.88 14.86 22.73
CA ARG A 512 22.82 15.62 23.40
C ARG A 512 21.66 15.91 22.43
N VAL A 513 21.94 16.22 21.16
CA VAL A 513 20.92 16.37 20.11
C VAL A 513 20.23 15.03 19.79
N LYS A 514 20.97 13.92 19.65
CA LYS A 514 20.37 12.59 19.40
C LYS A 514 19.47 12.14 20.55
N ILE A 515 19.92 12.26 21.80
CA ILE A 515 19.14 11.92 23.01
C ILE A 515 17.89 12.81 23.09
N LYS A 516 18.04 14.14 22.90
CA LYS A 516 16.90 15.09 22.91
C LYS A 516 15.88 14.73 21.82
N LYS A 517 16.32 14.35 20.62
CA LYS A 517 15.43 13.92 19.51
C LYS A 517 14.75 12.57 19.79
N ALA A 518 15.40 11.66 20.50
CA ALA A 518 14.82 10.38 20.92
C ALA A 518 13.77 10.56 22.02
N LEU A 519 14.17 11.13 23.17
CA LEU A 519 13.37 11.20 24.40
C LEU A 519 12.26 12.26 24.41
N ARG A 520 12.29 13.30 23.56
CA ARG A 520 11.24 14.33 23.53
C ARG A 520 9.85 13.70 23.26
N GLY A 521 8.92 13.94 24.18
CA GLY A 521 7.54 13.42 24.17
C GLY A 521 7.35 12.09 24.92
N VAL A 522 8.42 11.38 25.27
CA VAL A 522 8.40 10.12 26.02
C VAL A 522 8.00 10.39 27.48
N LYS A 523 7.26 9.46 28.09
CA LYS A 523 6.94 9.45 29.51
C LYS A 523 7.97 8.64 30.29
N VAL A 524 8.37 9.16 31.45
CA VAL A 524 9.22 8.49 32.44
C VAL A 524 8.52 8.48 33.80
N GLU A 525 8.83 7.48 34.61
CA GLU A 525 8.50 7.43 36.03
C GLU A 525 9.77 7.63 36.87
N VAL A 526 9.63 8.32 38.00
CA VAL A 526 10.75 8.54 38.93
C VAL A 526 10.97 7.32 39.82
N THR A 527 12.24 7.01 40.11
CA THR A 527 12.66 5.85 40.93
C THR A 527 13.06 6.25 42.36
N HIS A 528 13.51 7.48 42.58
CA HIS A 528 14.05 8.01 43.85
C HIS A 528 13.04 8.21 45.00
N ARG A 529 11.78 7.82 44.83
CA ARG A 529 10.68 8.06 45.82
C ARG A 529 10.07 6.76 46.35
N GLY A 530 10.88 5.70 46.43
CA GLY A 530 10.45 4.37 46.88
C GLY A 530 9.28 3.82 46.05
N ASN A 531 8.11 3.75 46.68
CA ASN A 531 6.87 3.26 46.07
C ASN A 531 6.21 4.30 45.13
N MET A 532 6.45 5.61 45.31
CA MET A 532 5.74 6.66 44.57
C MET A 532 6.30 6.87 43.15
N ARG A 533 5.93 5.99 42.21
CA ARG A 533 6.36 5.99 40.79
C ARG A 533 5.67 7.06 39.96
N ARG A 534 5.89 8.34 40.32
CA ARG A 534 5.25 9.50 39.69
C ARG A 534 5.70 9.69 38.24
N LYS A 535 4.72 9.85 37.33
CA LYS A 535 4.92 9.83 35.88
C LYS A 535 4.94 11.24 35.28
N TYR A 536 5.97 11.53 34.49
CA TYR A 536 6.22 12.81 33.82
C TYR A 536 6.42 12.62 32.31
N ARG A 537 6.23 13.68 31.51
CA ARG A 537 6.55 13.70 30.08
C ARG A 537 7.74 14.62 29.83
N ILE A 538 8.73 14.12 29.08
CA ILE A 538 9.95 14.83 28.72
C ILE A 538 9.65 15.89 27.66
N THR A 539 9.96 17.14 27.96
CA THR A 539 9.87 18.28 27.02
C THR A 539 11.21 18.55 26.35
N GLY A 540 12.32 18.33 27.05
CA GLY A 540 13.68 18.55 26.56
C GLY A 540 14.77 17.96 27.46
N LEU A 541 16.00 18.40 27.23
CA LEU A 541 17.19 18.18 28.08
C LEU A 541 17.78 19.54 28.45
N THR A 542 18.46 19.64 29.59
CA THR A 542 19.24 20.82 29.94
C THR A 542 20.46 21.01 29.03
N SER A 543 20.94 22.26 28.93
CA SER A 543 22.20 22.60 28.27
C SER A 543 23.40 22.24 29.15
N GLN A 544 23.33 22.64 30.43
CA GLN A 544 24.31 22.39 31.49
C GLN A 544 24.26 20.94 32.03
N ALA A 545 25.36 20.52 32.66
CA ALA A 545 25.44 19.25 33.39
C ALA A 545 24.72 19.34 34.75
N THR A 546 24.33 18.19 35.31
CA THR A 546 23.59 18.10 36.59
C THR A 546 24.32 18.77 37.77
N ARG A 547 25.66 18.74 37.78
CA ARG A 547 26.51 19.45 38.77
C ARG A 547 26.48 20.99 38.70
N GLU A 548 26.19 21.55 37.52
CA GLU A 548 26.17 23.00 37.27
C GLU A 548 24.76 23.59 37.39
N LEU A 549 23.76 22.73 37.55
CA LEU A 549 22.35 23.07 37.44
C LEU A 549 21.78 23.42 38.81
N THR A 550 21.42 24.69 38.99
CA THR A 550 20.67 25.19 40.15
C THR A 550 19.22 25.49 39.77
N PHE A 551 18.34 25.53 40.77
CA PHE A 551 16.94 25.91 40.59
C PHE A 551 16.36 26.50 41.89
N PRO A 552 15.35 27.39 41.81
CA PRO A 552 14.64 27.89 42.99
C PRO A 552 13.79 26.77 43.61
N VAL A 553 13.97 26.55 44.91
CA VAL A 553 13.30 25.47 45.67
C VAL A 553 11.97 25.94 46.26
N ASP A 554 11.83 27.24 46.52
CA ASP A 554 10.67 27.90 47.10
C ASP A 554 10.26 29.14 46.28
N GLU A 555 9.18 29.81 46.71
CA GLU A 555 8.69 31.06 46.09
C GLU A 555 9.37 32.32 46.67
N LEU A 556 10.31 32.15 47.62
CA LEU A 556 11.19 33.20 48.14
C LEU A 556 12.47 33.36 47.29
N GLY A 557 12.75 32.40 46.40
CA GLY A 557 13.86 32.42 45.46
C GLY A 557 15.10 31.64 45.92
N THR A 558 15.03 30.86 47.00
CA THR A 558 16.16 30.09 47.53
C THR A 558 16.64 29.07 46.50
N THR A 559 17.82 29.28 45.92
CA THR A 559 18.41 28.35 44.95
C THR A 559 19.23 27.26 45.62
N LYS A 560 19.07 26.00 45.18
CA LYS A 560 20.00 24.90 45.45
C LYS A 560 20.46 24.24 44.16
N SER A 561 21.61 23.54 44.18
CA SER A 561 21.96 22.63 43.08
C SER A 561 21.05 21.40 43.08
N VAL A 562 20.92 20.76 41.92
CA VAL A 562 20.20 19.48 41.82
C VAL A 562 20.88 18.38 42.65
N ILE A 563 22.20 18.40 42.83
CA ILE A 563 22.92 17.41 43.63
C ILE A 563 22.60 17.55 45.13
N GLU A 564 22.70 18.76 45.68
CA GLU A 564 22.38 19.03 47.08
C GLU A 564 20.92 18.70 47.38
N TYR A 565 20.00 19.17 46.53
CA TYR A 565 18.57 18.88 46.68
C TYR A 565 18.25 17.39 46.72
N PHE A 566 18.86 16.58 45.84
CA PHE A 566 18.61 15.13 45.82
C PHE A 566 19.25 14.39 47.01
N ARG A 567 20.45 14.81 47.43
CA ARG A 567 21.12 14.28 48.62
C ARG A 567 20.34 14.57 49.89
N GLU A 568 19.89 15.81 50.07
CA GLU A 568 19.21 16.29 51.30
C GLU A 568 17.75 15.86 51.37
N THR A 569 17.02 15.88 50.25
CA THR A 569 15.56 15.60 50.24
C THR A 569 15.23 14.11 50.14
N TYR A 570 16.12 13.31 49.55
CA TYR A 570 15.85 11.88 49.26
C TYR A 570 16.97 10.93 49.70
N GLY A 571 18.05 11.42 50.33
CA GLY A 571 19.24 10.62 50.65
C GLY A 571 19.98 10.11 49.41
N TYR A 572 19.73 10.67 48.22
CA TYR A 572 20.15 10.08 46.96
C TYR A 572 21.41 10.76 46.39
N ALA A 573 22.52 10.04 46.38
CA ALA A 573 23.74 10.46 45.70
C ALA A 573 23.61 10.26 44.17
N ILE A 574 23.75 11.33 43.40
CA ILE A 574 23.79 11.26 41.93
C ILE A 574 25.22 10.91 41.51
N HIS A 575 25.42 9.82 40.78
CA HIS A 575 26.74 9.44 40.26
C HIS A 575 27.02 10.09 38.90
N HIS A 576 26.00 10.21 38.04
CA HIS A 576 26.13 10.73 36.66
C HIS A 576 26.09 12.26 36.59
N THR A 577 26.85 12.93 37.47
CA THR A 577 26.81 14.39 37.70
C THR A 577 27.17 15.23 36.46
N GLN A 578 27.94 14.65 35.53
CA GLN A 578 28.38 15.24 34.27
C GLN A 578 27.36 15.12 33.12
N TRP A 579 26.24 14.40 33.33
CA TRP A 579 25.16 14.27 32.34
C TRP A 579 24.12 15.39 32.51
N PRO A 580 23.38 15.78 31.46
CA PRO A 580 22.30 16.75 31.56
C PRO A 580 21.04 16.14 32.21
N CYS A 581 20.23 16.97 32.86
CA CYS A 581 18.92 16.58 33.38
C CYS A 581 17.88 16.47 32.25
N LEU A 582 16.89 15.61 32.47
CA LEU A 582 15.63 15.65 31.75
C LEU A 582 14.83 16.88 32.18
N GLN A 583 14.29 17.62 31.23
CA GLN A 583 13.35 18.70 31.48
C GLN A 583 11.91 18.17 31.34
N VAL A 584 11.09 18.37 32.37
CA VAL A 584 9.68 17.95 32.41
C VAL A 584 8.78 19.06 32.96
N GLY A 585 7.47 18.99 32.69
CA GLY A 585 6.50 20.00 33.16
C GLY A 585 6.21 21.09 32.12
N ASN A 586 5.75 22.26 32.59
CA ASN A 586 5.46 23.41 31.74
C ASN A 586 6.73 24.28 31.55
N GLN A 587 6.82 25.05 30.47
CA GLN A 587 7.96 25.94 30.21
C GLN A 587 8.14 27.02 31.30
N GLN A 588 7.05 27.46 31.93
CA GLN A 588 7.05 28.46 33.02
C GLN A 588 7.41 27.89 34.41
N ARG A 589 7.28 26.58 34.62
CA ARG A 589 7.72 25.87 35.85
C ARG A 589 8.32 24.53 35.41
N ALA A 590 9.55 24.62 34.91
CA ALA A 590 10.31 23.47 34.43
C ALA A 590 10.93 22.71 35.61
N ASN A 591 10.59 21.42 35.73
CA ASN A 591 11.21 20.53 36.71
C ASN A 591 12.40 19.81 36.06
N TYR A 592 13.49 19.69 36.79
CA TYR A 592 14.69 18.98 36.38
C TYR A 592 14.76 17.60 37.05
N LEU A 593 14.96 16.56 36.26
CA LEU A 593 15.13 15.19 36.77
C LEU A 593 16.44 14.61 36.23
N PRO A 594 17.40 14.21 37.09
CA PRO A 594 18.56 13.44 36.66
C PRO A 594 18.14 12.18 35.89
N MET A 595 18.85 11.82 34.82
CA MET A 595 18.51 10.63 34.03
C MET A 595 18.58 9.33 34.85
N GLU A 596 19.48 9.30 35.84
CA GLU A 596 19.70 8.17 36.75
C GLU A 596 18.48 7.82 37.60
N VAL A 597 17.67 8.82 37.98
CA VAL A 597 16.47 8.62 38.81
C VAL A 597 15.18 8.39 38.00
N CYS A 598 15.31 8.03 36.72
CA CYS A 598 14.20 7.93 35.77
C CYS A 598 14.18 6.59 35.02
N LYS A 599 12.98 6.02 34.87
CA LYS A 599 12.70 4.83 34.05
C LYS A 599 11.64 5.14 33.00
N ILE A 600 11.77 4.61 31.79
CA ILE A 600 10.78 4.75 30.71
C ILE A 600 9.52 3.92 31.06
N VAL A 601 8.34 4.54 30.93
CA VAL A 601 7.06 3.87 31.19
C VAL A 601 6.74 2.90 30.05
N GLU A 602 6.32 1.67 30.38
CA GLU A 602 5.95 0.65 29.39
C GLU A 602 4.68 1.04 28.58
N GLY A 603 4.44 0.37 27.44
CA GLY A 603 3.27 0.61 26.60
C GLY A 603 3.35 1.86 25.72
N GLN A 604 4.53 2.45 25.56
CA GLN A 604 4.74 3.63 24.71
C GLN A 604 5.11 3.23 23.28
N ARG A 605 4.14 3.29 22.38
CA ARG A 605 4.34 3.08 20.94
C ARG A 605 5.36 4.09 20.38
N TYR A 606 6.36 3.60 19.65
CA TYR A 606 7.24 4.43 18.85
C TYR A 606 6.55 4.86 17.55
N SER A 607 6.35 6.17 17.37
CA SER A 607 5.62 6.76 16.24
C SER A 607 6.51 7.30 15.11
N LYS A 608 7.82 7.43 15.35
CA LYS A 608 8.80 8.00 14.41
C LYS A 608 9.22 6.93 13.39
N ARG A 609 9.80 7.33 12.25
CA ARG A 609 10.31 6.41 11.23
C ARG A 609 11.44 5.55 11.80
N LEU A 610 11.33 4.22 11.65
CA LEU A 610 12.38 3.27 11.97
C LEU A 610 13.52 3.32 10.93
N ASN A 611 14.75 3.08 11.36
CA ASN A 611 15.91 2.96 10.46
C ASN A 611 15.89 1.62 9.71
N GLU A 612 16.70 1.45 8.66
CA GLU A 612 16.69 0.24 7.82
C GLU A 612 17.01 -1.05 8.58
N ARG A 613 17.84 -0.98 9.63
CA ARG A 613 18.18 -2.13 10.48
C ARG A 613 16.98 -2.53 11.34
N GLN A 614 16.33 -1.56 11.98
CA GLN A 614 15.09 -1.74 12.74
C GLN A 614 13.94 -2.27 11.86
N ILE A 615 13.79 -1.75 10.64
CA ILE A 615 12.80 -2.25 9.66
C ILE A 615 13.13 -3.69 9.25
N THR A 616 14.41 -4.01 8.99
CA THR A 616 14.83 -5.38 8.67
C THR A 616 14.60 -6.34 9.83
N ALA A 617 14.83 -5.91 11.07
CA ALA A 617 14.51 -6.69 12.27
C ALA A 617 13.00 -6.94 12.40
N LEU A 618 12.18 -5.89 12.30
CA LEU A 618 10.73 -6.00 12.35
C LEU A 618 10.17 -6.90 11.24
N LEU A 619 10.71 -6.81 10.01
CA LEU A 619 10.31 -7.67 8.89
C LEU A 619 10.63 -9.15 9.12
N LYS A 620 11.76 -9.49 9.76
CA LYS A 620 12.06 -10.89 10.14
C LYS A 620 10.97 -11.48 11.07
N VAL A 621 10.37 -10.65 11.92
CA VAL A 621 9.33 -11.06 12.89
C VAL A 621 7.94 -11.07 12.25
N THR A 622 7.62 -10.10 11.38
CA THR A 622 6.28 -9.95 10.80
C THR A 622 6.00 -10.80 9.55
N CYS A 623 7.03 -11.24 8.83
CA CYS A 623 6.89 -11.99 7.56
C CYS A 623 6.62 -13.49 7.76
N GLN A 624 5.60 -13.81 8.57
CA GLN A 624 5.18 -15.17 8.92
C GLN A 624 4.51 -15.91 7.76
N ARG A 625 4.75 -17.23 7.64
CA ARG A 625 4.11 -18.04 6.58
C ARG A 625 2.61 -18.21 6.85
N PRO A 626 1.80 -18.59 5.84
CA PRO A 626 0.35 -18.64 5.96
C PRO A 626 -0.14 -19.61 7.03
N ARG A 627 0.49 -20.79 7.17
CA ARG A 627 0.17 -21.78 8.21
C ARG A 627 0.38 -21.21 9.61
N ASP A 628 1.55 -20.63 9.88
CA ASP A 628 1.89 -20.03 11.17
C ASP A 628 0.90 -18.90 11.50
N ARG A 629 0.65 -18.00 10.54
CA ARG A 629 -0.28 -16.88 10.71
C ARG A 629 -1.72 -17.34 10.96
N GLU A 630 -2.19 -18.39 10.30
CA GLU A 630 -3.51 -18.97 10.56
C GLU A 630 -3.61 -19.50 11.99
N GLN A 631 -2.60 -20.24 12.45
CA GLN A 631 -2.53 -20.77 13.82
C GLN A 631 -2.53 -19.65 14.87
N ASP A 632 -1.77 -18.58 14.63
CA ASP A 632 -1.70 -17.41 15.51
C ASP A 632 -3.03 -16.64 15.59
N ILE A 633 -3.76 -16.49 14.48
CA ILE A 633 -5.10 -15.88 14.47
C ILE A 633 -6.06 -16.75 15.29
N LEU A 634 -6.08 -18.07 15.05
CA LEU A 634 -6.90 -19.02 15.82
C LEU A 634 -6.57 -19.01 17.32
N GLN A 635 -5.28 -18.94 17.68
CA GLN A 635 -4.84 -18.81 19.07
C GLN A 635 -5.34 -17.49 19.68
N THR A 636 -5.28 -16.38 18.94
CA THR A 636 -5.77 -15.08 19.40
C THR A 636 -7.27 -15.10 19.69
N VAL A 637 -8.09 -15.73 18.83
CA VAL A 637 -9.55 -15.85 19.06
C VAL A 637 -9.84 -16.63 20.34
N ARG A 638 -9.15 -17.76 20.57
CA ARG A 638 -9.27 -18.57 21.79
C ARG A 638 -8.80 -17.81 23.04
N GLN A 639 -7.71 -17.04 22.94
CA GLN A 639 -7.18 -16.25 24.06
C GLN A 639 -8.10 -15.07 24.43
N ASN A 640 -8.75 -14.44 23.46
CA ASN A 640 -9.76 -13.42 23.74
C ASN A 640 -11.01 -14.02 24.40
N ASN A 641 -11.38 -15.25 24.03
CA ASN A 641 -12.50 -16.01 24.59
C ASN A 641 -13.82 -15.22 24.53
N TYR A 642 -14.21 -14.80 23.32
CA TYR A 642 -15.41 -13.98 23.09
C TYR A 642 -16.69 -14.65 23.60
N ALA A 643 -16.75 -16.00 23.61
CA ALA A 643 -17.84 -16.77 24.21
C ALA A 643 -18.01 -16.53 25.73
N ASN A 644 -17.01 -15.93 26.39
CA ASN A 644 -17.04 -15.55 27.81
C ASN A 644 -16.75 -14.06 28.06
N ASP A 645 -16.72 -13.22 27.01
CA ASP A 645 -16.68 -11.77 27.15
C ASP A 645 -18.01 -11.28 27.76
N PRO A 646 -18.00 -10.57 28.90
CA PRO A 646 -19.22 -10.13 29.56
C PRO A 646 -19.96 -9.06 28.75
N TYR A 647 -19.28 -8.25 27.94
CA TYR A 647 -19.90 -7.26 27.06
C TYR A 647 -20.54 -7.95 25.85
N ALA A 648 -19.87 -8.95 25.25
CA ALA A 648 -20.47 -9.74 24.18
C ALA A 648 -21.73 -10.48 24.66
N LYS A 649 -21.68 -11.10 25.86
CA LYS A 649 -22.84 -11.75 26.50
C LYS A 649 -23.98 -10.76 26.79
N GLU A 650 -23.67 -9.60 27.37
CA GLU A 650 -24.66 -8.57 27.66
C GLU A 650 -25.38 -8.11 26.39
N PHE A 651 -24.64 -7.88 25.31
CA PHE A 651 -25.18 -7.45 24.02
C PHE A 651 -25.72 -8.59 23.15
N GLY A 652 -25.66 -9.85 23.60
CA GLY A 652 -26.18 -11.01 22.85
C GLY A 652 -25.38 -11.39 21.61
N ILE A 653 -24.14 -10.92 21.48
CA ILE A 653 -23.26 -11.20 20.32
C ILE A 653 -22.61 -12.58 20.51
N LYS A 654 -22.84 -13.51 19.58
CA LYS A 654 -22.12 -14.80 19.54
C LYS A 654 -21.11 -14.81 18.40
N ILE A 655 -19.87 -15.23 18.68
CA ILE A 655 -18.77 -15.29 17.70
C ILE A 655 -18.36 -16.75 17.49
N SER A 656 -18.26 -17.19 16.23
CA SER A 656 -17.70 -18.49 15.86
C SER A 656 -16.18 -18.53 16.10
N GLU A 657 -15.67 -19.62 16.68
CA GLU A 657 -14.21 -19.86 16.74
C GLU A 657 -13.60 -20.39 15.43
N LYS A 658 -14.44 -20.72 14.44
CA LYS A 658 -14.01 -21.27 13.15
C LYS A 658 -13.86 -20.16 12.11
N LEU A 659 -12.71 -20.18 11.41
CA LEU A 659 -12.46 -19.40 10.20
C LEU A 659 -13.51 -19.70 9.13
N ALA A 660 -14.00 -18.67 8.44
CA ALA A 660 -14.95 -18.81 7.35
C ALA A 660 -14.34 -19.64 6.21
N GLN A 661 -15.00 -20.75 5.85
CA GLN A 661 -14.70 -21.53 4.65
C GLN A 661 -15.46 -20.94 3.45
N VAL A 662 -14.70 -20.40 2.51
CA VAL A 662 -15.19 -19.62 1.38
C VAL A 662 -14.92 -20.36 0.07
N GLU A 663 -15.90 -20.33 -0.82
CA GLU A 663 -15.76 -20.84 -2.18
C GLU A 663 -15.01 -19.81 -3.02
N ALA A 664 -13.94 -20.27 -3.63
CA ALA A 664 -13.03 -19.50 -4.46
C ALA A 664 -12.87 -20.16 -5.83
N ARG A 665 -12.32 -19.41 -6.79
CA ARG A 665 -11.93 -19.94 -8.10
C ARG A 665 -10.50 -19.51 -8.39
N ILE A 666 -9.70 -20.39 -8.98
CA ILE A 666 -8.37 -20.07 -9.47
C ILE A 666 -8.51 -19.75 -10.96
N LEU A 667 -8.49 -18.46 -11.30
CA LEU A 667 -8.53 -17.96 -12.67
C LEU A 667 -7.25 -18.42 -13.42
N PRO A 668 -7.36 -18.82 -14.69
CA PRO A 668 -6.19 -19.21 -15.48
C PRO A 668 -5.23 -18.03 -15.67
N ALA A 669 -3.93 -18.33 -15.80
CA ALA A 669 -2.97 -17.34 -16.26
C ALA A 669 -3.18 -17.05 -17.76
N PRO A 670 -3.08 -15.79 -18.23
CA PRO A 670 -3.15 -15.48 -19.64
C PRO A 670 -1.90 -15.95 -20.38
N ARG A 671 -2.04 -16.33 -21.65
CA ARG A 671 -0.89 -16.58 -22.53
C ARG A 671 -0.28 -15.25 -22.99
N LEU A 672 1.03 -15.11 -22.83
CA LEU A 672 1.78 -13.89 -23.14
C LEU A 672 2.54 -14.06 -24.46
N LYS A 673 2.38 -13.12 -25.39
CA LYS A 673 3.14 -13.04 -26.63
C LYS A 673 4.47 -12.33 -26.41
N TYR A 674 5.51 -12.85 -27.07
CA TYR A 674 6.85 -12.28 -27.26
C TYR A 674 7.15 -12.16 -28.77
N SER A 675 8.31 -11.60 -29.14
CA SER A 675 8.67 -11.43 -30.56
C SER A 675 8.87 -12.78 -31.27
N ASP A 676 8.36 -12.88 -32.51
CA ASP A 676 8.57 -14.03 -33.40
C ASP A 676 10.03 -14.26 -33.81
N SER A 677 10.93 -13.31 -33.50
CA SER A 677 12.39 -13.44 -33.65
C SER A 677 13.10 -14.09 -32.44
N GLY A 678 12.35 -14.45 -31.39
CA GLY A 678 12.80 -15.29 -30.28
C GLY A 678 12.68 -16.79 -30.61
N ARG A 679 13.35 -17.63 -29.84
CA ARG A 679 13.19 -19.10 -29.91
C ARG A 679 11.85 -19.53 -29.30
N GLU A 680 11.48 -18.90 -28.19
CA GLU A 680 10.15 -19.00 -27.59
C GLU A 680 9.36 -17.73 -27.94
N LYS A 681 8.22 -17.92 -28.62
CA LYS A 681 7.41 -16.85 -29.21
C LYS A 681 6.25 -16.42 -28.32
N ASP A 682 5.86 -17.27 -27.39
CA ASP A 682 4.82 -17.05 -26.40
C ASP A 682 5.13 -17.90 -25.15
N VAL A 683 4.45 -17.61 -24.04
CA VAL A 683 4.59 -18.35 -22.78
C VAL A 683 3.27 -18.38 -22.01
N LEU A 684 2.99 -19.50 -21.35
CA LEU A 684 1.96 -19.59 -20.31
C LEU A 684 2.67 -19.49 -18.94
N PRO A 685 2.41 -18.45 -18.13
CA PRO A 685 3.05 -18.30 -16.82
C PRO A 685 2.69 -19.40 -15.82
N GLU A 686 3.71 -19.99 -15.18
CA GLU A 686 3.53 -20.98 -14.12
C GLU A 686 3.50 -20.29 -12.76
N VAL A 687 2.45 -20.52 -11.96
CA VAL A 687 2.31 -19.95 -10.60
C VAL A 687 2.66 -18.45 -10.60
N GLY A 688 2.06 -17.69 -11.52
CA GLY A 688 2.24 -16.25 -11.66
C GLY A 688 3.65 -15.80 -12.09
N GLN A 689 4.49 -16.69 -12.66
CA GLN A 689 5.91 -16.44 -12.91
C GLN A 689 6.35 -16.95 -14.29
N TRP A 690 7.29 -16.24 -14.91
CA TRP A 690 8.02 -16.65 -16.11
C TRP A 690 9.41 -15.97 -16.12
N ASN A 691 10.16 -16.10 -17.21
CA ASN A 691 11.46 -15.45 -17.38
C ASN A 691 11.72 -15.08 -18.86
N MET A 692 12.80 -14.33 -19.11
CA MET A 692 13.22 -13.89 -20.44
C MET A 692 14.10 -14.91 -21.20
N MET A 693 14.36 -16.11 -20.67
CA MET A 693 15.16 -17.12 -21.39
C MET A 693 14.50 -17.44 -22.73
N ASN A 694 15.31 -17.60 -23.79
CA ASN A 694 14.88 -17.90 -25.16
C ASN A 694 13.93 -16.89 -25.85
N LYS A 695 13.54 -15.79 -25.16
CA LYS A 695 12.52 -14.85 -25.62
C LYS A 695 13.13 -13.49 -25.97
N LYS A 696 12.51 -12.78 -26.90
CA LYS A 696 12.79 -11.37 -27.21
C LYS A 696 11.55 -10.52 -27.01
N MET A 697 11.71 -9.31 -26.49
CA MET A 697 10.65 -8.33 -26.26
C MET A 697 9.82 -8.09 -27.53
N VAL A 698 8.49 -7.98 -27.41
CA VAL A 698 7.57 -7.86 -28.57
C VAL A 698 7.96 -6.70 -29.49
N ASN A 699 8.22 -5.53 -28.91
CA ASN A 699 8.84 -4.40 -29.59
C ASN A 699 10.08 -4.00 -28.78
N GLY A 700 11.27 -4.29 -29.31
CA GLY A 700 12.50 -3.68 -28.81
C GLY A 700 12.54 -2.19 -29.16
N GLY A 701 12.80 -1.35 -28.16
CA GLY A 701 13.11 0.05 -28.34
C GLY A 701 14.51 0.26 -28.91
N VAL A 702 14.78 1.49 -29.31
CA VAL A 702 16.05 1.91 -29.92
C VAL A 702 16.81 2.79 -28.93
N VAL A 703 18.11 2.55 -28.80
CA VAL A 703 19.04 3.36 -27.99
C VAL A 703 20.33 3.50 -28.79
N ASN A 704 20.38 4.54 -29.62
CA ASN A 704 21.55 4.93 -30.40
C ASN A 704 22.47 5.85 -29.60
N THR A 705 21.90 6.78 -28.83
CA THR A 705 22.62 7.85 -28.12
C THR A 705 22.47 7.70 -26.60
N TRP A 706 23.55 7.32 -25.92
CA TRP A 706 23.55 7.17 -24.46
C TRP A 706 24.93 7.40 -23.85
N PHE A 707 24.98 7.66 -22.54
CA PHE A 707 26.22 7.60 -21.76
C PHE A 707 25.98 7.11 -20.32
N CYS A 708 27.07 6.90 -19.58
CA CYS A 708 27.02 6.52 -18.17
C CYS A 708 27.70 7.54 -17.26
N LEU A 709 27.04 7.94 -16.16
CA LEU A 709 27.64 8.76 -15.09
C LEU A 709 27.74 7.95 -13.80
N ASN A 710 28.90 7.99 -13.12
CA ASN A 710 29.15 7.21 -11.91
C ASN A 710 29.30 8.11 -10.67
N PHE A 711 28.40 8.00 -9.71
CA PHE A 711 28.49 8.70 -8.42
C PHE A 711 29.11 7.86 -7.30
N SER A 712 29.53 6.63 -7.58
CA SER A 712 30.14 5.70 -6.61
C SER A 712 31.65 5.69 -6.74
N ARG A 713 32.34 6.35 -5.81
CA ARG A 713 33.83 6.46 -5.77
C ARG A 713 34.54 5.09 -5.79
N ASN A 714 33.88 4.05 -5.27
CA ASN A 714 34.45 2.71 -5.17
C ASN A 714 34.40 1.95 -6.51
N VAL A 715 33.56 2.37 -7.45
CA VAL A 715 33.47 1.77 -8.80
C VAL A 715 34.49 2.47 -9.70
N GLN A 716 35.55 1.76 -10.08
CA GLN A 716 36.54 2.25 -11.04
C GLN A 716 35.96 2.27 -12.46
N ASP A 717 36.47 3.16 -13.32
CA ASP A 717 35.94 3.34 -14.69
C ASP A 717 35.96 2.07 -15.54
N ASN A 718 36.94 1.18 -15.36
CA ASN A 718 36.99 -0.11 -16.07
C ASN A 718 35.87 -1.07 -15.62
N VAL A 719 35.48 -1.04 -14.33
CA VAL A 719 34.34 -1.80 -13.81
C VAL A 719 33.02 -1.20 -14.32
N ALA A 720 32.92 0.14 -14.38
CA ALA A 720 31.77 0.83 -14.96
C ALA A 720 31.60 0.51 -16.46
N LYS A 721 32.70 0.54 -17.25
CA LYS A 721 32.72 0.15 -18.67
C LYS A 721 32.26 -1.30 -18.87
N GLY A 722 32.81 -2.25 -18.10
CA GLY A 722 32.44 -3.66 -18.18
C GLY A 722 30.95 -3.90 -17.87
N PHE A 723 30.44 -3.29 -16.80
CA PHE A 723 29.02 -3.34 -16.44
C PHE A 723 28.11 -2.75 -17.54
N CYS A 724 28.50 -1.62 -18.13
CA CYS A 724 27.70 -1.00 -19.19
C CYS A 724 27.70 -1.82 -20.48
N SER A 725 28.82 -2.46 -20.84
CA SER A 725 28.90 -3.37 -21.99
C SER A 725 27.99 -4.60 -21.82
N GLU A 726 28.04 -5.26 -20.65
CA GLU A 726 27.16 -6.40 -20.34
C GLU A 726 25.67 -6.00 -20.27
N LEU A 727 25.36 -4.78 -19.82
CA LEU A 727 23.99 -4.25 -19.85
C LEU A 727 23.52 -3.95 -21.28
N ALA A 728 24.35 -3.34 -22.12
CA ALA A 728 24.07 -3.08 -23.53
C ALA A 728 23.83 -4.40 -24.29
N GLN A 729 24.73 -5.38 -24.10
CA GLN A 729 24.60 -6.72 -24.67
C GLN A 729 23.34 -7.44 -24.17
N MET A 730 22.97 -7.29 -22.89
CA MET A 730 21.70 -7.82 -22.38
C MET A 730 20.48 -7.18 -23.05
N CYS A 731 20.50 -5.87 -23.31
CA CYS A 731 19.43 -5.20 -24.05
C CYS A 731 19.34 -5.72 -25.50
N TYR A 732 20.49 -5.87 -26.17
CA TYR A 732 20.56 -6.42 -27.54
C TYR A 732 20.00 -7.85 -27.63
N VAL A 733 20.47 -8.78 -26.79
CA VAL A 733 19.93 -10.17 -26.82
C VAL A 733 18.47 -10.26 -26.35
N SER A 734 17.99 -9.29 -25.57
CA SER A 734 16.56 -9.14 -25.23
C SER A 734 15.70 -8.67 -26.42
N GLY A 735 16.32 -8.26 -27.53
CA GLY A 735 15.65 -7.81 -28.75
C GLY A 735 15.61 -6.30 -28.99
N MET A 736 16.31 -5.49 -28.19
CA MET A 736 16.43 -4.05 -28.41
C MET A 736 17.50 -3.71 -29.45
N MET A 737 17.34 -2.60 -30.18
CA MET A 737 18.43 -2.01 -30.96
C MET A 737 19.23 -1.09 -30.06
N PHE A 738 20.26 -1.63 -29.40
CA PHE A 738 21.06 -0.91 -28.40
C PHE A 738 22.51 -0.78 -28.89
N ASN A 739 22.99 0.45 -29.09
CA ASN A 739 24.37 0.73 -29.48
C ASN A 739 25.34 0.31 -28.36
N PRO A 740 26.32 -0.59 -28.60
CA PRO A 740 27.24 -1.04 -27.56
C PRO A 740 28.19 0.07 -27.06
N ASN A 741 28.41 1.12 -27.85
CA ASN A 741 29.35 2.20 -27.54
C ASN A 741 28.61 3.45 -27.04
N PRO A 742 28.89 3.95 -25.83
CA PRO A 742 28.33 5.22 -25.36
C PRO A 742 28.98 6.42 -26.04
N VAL A 743 28.22 7.50 -26.17
CA VAL A 743 28.64 8.82 -26.74
C VAL A 743 29.79 9.43 -25.93
N LEU A 744 29.80 9.20 -24.62
CA LEU A 744 30.85 9.60 -23.70
C LEU A 744 31.34 8.38 -22.90
N PRO A 745 32.65 8.23 -22.64
CA PRO A 745 33.13 7.18 -21.77
C PRO A 745 32.54 7.33 -20.36
N PRO A 746 32.23 6.22 -19.65
CA PRO A 746 31.85 6.27 -18.24
C PRO A 746 32.89 7.02 -17.41
N THR A 747 32.46 7.86 -16.47
CA THR A 747 33.36 8.64 -15.62
C THR A 747 32.74 8.91 -14.24
N PHE A 748 33.60 8.96 -13.22
CA PHE A 748 33.22 9.36 -11.86
C PHE A 748 32.83 10.85 -11.75
N ALA A 749 31.77 11.13 -11.00
CA ALA A 749 31.32 12.45 -10.58
C ALA A 749 31.05 12.47 -9.07
N ARG A 750 31.32 13.62 -8.43
CA ARG A 750 31.09 13.80 -7.00
C ARG A 750 29.59 13.93 -6.67
N PRO A 751 29.04 13.16 -5.71
CA PRO A 751 27.64 13.28 -5.27
C PRO A 751 27.23 14.70 -4.87
N ASP A 752 28.11 15.42 -4.19
CA ASP A 752 27.92 16.82 -3.75
C ASP A 752 27.87 17.84 -4.90
N GLN A 753 28.13 17.41 -6.14
CA GLN A 753 28.10 18.28 -7.34
C GLN A 753 27.16 17.74 -8.43
N ILE A 754 26.15 16.94 -8.04
CA ILE A 754 25.24 16.24 -8.96
C ILE A 754 24.69 17.14 -10.08
N GLU A 755 24.16 18.31 -9.77
CA GLU A 755 23.55 19.18 -10.78
C GLU A 755 24.58 19.69 -11.79
N ARG A 756 25.71 20.22 -11.30
CA ARG A 756 26.82 20.67 -12.14
C ARG A 756 27.35 19.53 -13.02
N ALA A 757 27.51 18.33 -12.46
CA ALA A 757 28.00 17.16 -13.18
C ALA A 757 27.02 16.68 -14.27
N LEU A 758 25.72 16.59 -13.95
CA LEU A 758 24.68 16.22 -14.91
C LEU A 758 24.57 17.26 -16.03
N LYS A 759 24.43 18.55 -15.69
CA LYS A 759 24.27 19.62 -16.67
C LYS A 759 25.53 19.72 -17.56
N ALA A 760 26.75 19.71 -17.01
CA ALA A 760 27.97 19.78 -17.80
C ALA A 760 28.16 18.57 -18.74
N ARG A 761 27.96 17.33 -18.26
CA ARG A 761 28.12 16.13 -19.11
C ARG A 761 27.00 15.98 -20.15
N TYR A 762 25.79 16.45 -19.85
CA TYR A 762 24.73 16.54 -20.84
C TYR A 762 25.11 17.50 -21.98
N HIS A 763 25.61 18.71 -21.67
CA HIS A 763 26.04 19.65 -22.71
C HIS A 763 27.22 19.10 -23.53
N GLU A 764 28.20 18.44 -22.91
CA GLU A 764 29.29 17.77 -23.65
C GLU A 764 28.76 16.70 -24.62
N ALA A 765 27.76 15.91 -24.21
CA ALA A 765 27.10 14.93 -25.07
C ALA A 765 26.34 15.60 -26.21
N MET A 766 25.51 16.61 -25.94
CA MET A 766 24.71 17.30 -26.97
C MET A 766 25.57 18.01 -28.02
N THR A 767 26.72 18.58 -27.62
CA THR A 767 27.71 19.15 -28.56
C THR A 767 28.28 18.08 -29.48
N LYS A 768 28.66 16.92 -28.95
CA LYS A 768 29.16 15.78 -29.77
C LYS A 768 28.07 15.14 -30.63
N LEU A 769 26.81 15.21 -30.20
CA LEU A 769 25.64 14.74 -30.94
C LEU A 769 25.14 15.74 -31.99
N GLN A 770 25.73 16.94 -32.07
CA GLN A 770 25.37 18.00 -33.03
C GLN A 770 23.86 18.33 -33.00
N GLY A 771 23.28 18.36 -31.80
CA GLY A 771 21.85 18.65 -31.60
C GLY A 771 20.90 17.47 -31.77
N LYS A 772 21.38 16.24 -32.02
CA LYS A 772 20.55 15.02 -31.92
C LYS A 772 20.23 14.72 -30.45
N ASP A 773 19.00 14.26 -30.19
CA ASP A 773 18.54 13.89 -28.85
C ASP A 773 19.36 12.75 -28.21
N LEU A 774 19.30 12.69 -26.88
CA LEU A 774 19.91 11.66 -26.05
C LEU A 774 18.85 10.63 -25.58
N ASP A 775 18.89 9.41 -26.12
CA ASP A 775 17.91 8.36 -25.84
C ASP A 775 17.92 7.89 -24.37
N LEU A 776 19.10 7.81 -23.74
CA LEU A 776 19.26 7.22 -22.39
C LEU A 776 20.46 7.76 -21.59
N LEU A 777 20.24 8.02 -20.30
CA LEU A 777 21.32 8.16 -19.31
C LEU A 777 21.35 6.96 -18.35
N VAL A 778 22.45 6.21 -18.38
CA VAL A 778 22.76 5.19 -17.36
C VAL A 778 23.45 5.86 -16.17
N VAL A 779 23.10 5.47 -14.94
CA VAL A 779 23.72 6.05 -13.74
C VAL A 779 24.11 4.97 -12.74
N ILE A 780 25.35 5.00 -12.27
CA ILE A 780 25.80 4.18 -11.14
C ILE A 780 25.72 5.01 -9.85
N LEU A 781 24.97 4.52 -8.85
CA LEU A 781 24.77 5.17 -7.56
C LEU A 781 25.37 4.34 -6.41
N PRO A 782 25.83 4.97 -5.32
CA PRO A 782 26.17 4.27 -4.08
C PRO A 782 24.92 3.61 -3.47
N ASP A 783 25.11 2.52 -2.72
CA ASP A 783 24.00 1.73 -2.17
C ASP A 783 23.19 2.49 -1.11
N ASN A 784 23.84 3.37 -0.33
CA ASN A 784 23.20 4.45 0.41
C ASN A 784 23.43 5.75 -0.37
N ASN A 785 22.35 6.39 -0.84
CA ASN A 785 22.40 7.54 -1.75
C ASN A 785 21.63 8.78 -1.25
N GLY A 786 20.92 8.73 -0.11
CA GLY A 786 20.27 9.91 0.47
C GLY A 786 19.31 10.62 -0.51
N SER A 787 19.48 11.94 -0.72
CA SER A 787 18.69 12.71 -1.69
C SER A 787 19.11 12.49 -3.15
N LEU A 788 20.33 11.98 -3.40
CA LEU A 788 20.99 11.95 -4.71
C LEU A 788 20.14 11.29 -5.80
N TYR A 789 19.38 10.24 -5.47
CA TYR A 789 18.44 9.61 -6.41
C TYR A 789 17.31 10.57 -6.80
N GLY A 790 16.75 11.28 -5.83
CA GLY A 790 15.66 12.24 -6.03
C GLY A 790 16.12 13.46 -6.81
N ASP A 791 17.25 14.06 -6.41
CA ASP A 791 17.88 15.17 -7.13
C ASP A 791 18.16 14.82 -8.59
N LEU A 792 18.71 13.62 -8.84
CA LEU A 792 18.90 13.13 -10.21
C LEU A 792 17.60 13.02 -10.98
N LYS A 793 16.54 12.50 -10.34
CA LYS A 793 15.25 12.32 -10.98
C LYS A 793 14.56 13.64 -11.30
N ARG A 794 14.63 14.64 -10.42
CA ARG A 794 14.23 16.02 -10.71
C ARG A 794 14.99 16.54 -11.93
N ILE A 795 16.30 16.74 -11.82
CA ILE A 795 17.13 17.39 -12.85
C ILE A 795 17.02 16.69 -14.21
N CYS A 796 17.01 15.36 -14.26
CA CYS A 796 16.81 14.64 -15.52
C CYS A 796 15.42 14.86 -16.14
N GLU A 797 14.35 14.87 -15.34
CA GLU A 797 12.97 14.73 -15.85
C GLU A 797 12.23 16.09 -15.95
N THR A 798 12.68 17.11 -15.21
CA THR A 798 12.18 18.50 -15.24
C THR A 798 13.07 19.44 -16.03
N ASP A 799 14.40 19.39 -15.84
CA ASP A 799 15.31 20.39 -16.43
C ASP A 799 15.81 19.95 -17.81
N LEU A 800 16.38 18.74 -17.88
CA LEU A 800 17.10 18.24 -19.06
C LEU A 800 16.21 17.50 -20.07
N GLY A 801 15.15 16.84 -19.61
CA GLY A 801 14.31 15.98 -20.45
C GLY A 801 14.98 14.67 -20.85
N VAL A 802 15.80 14.09 -19.98
CA VAL A 802 16.57 12.88 -20.25
C VAL A 802 16.00 11.68 -19.48
N VAL A 803 15.64 10.65 -20.22
CA VAL A 803 15.21 9.36 -19.67
C VAL A 803 16.41 8.69 -18.99
N SER A 804 16.31 8.40 -17.68
CA SER A 804 17.44 7.84 -16.91
C SER A 804 17.15 6.53 -16.16
N GLN A 805 18.17 5.67 -16.12
CA GLN A 805 18.16 4.36 -15.47
C GLN A 805 19.31 4.22 -14.47
N CYS A 806 18.97 4.23 -13.19
CA CYS A 806 19.92 4.15 -12.07
C CYS A 806 20.17 2.69 -11.66
N CYS A 807 21.42 2.36 -11.37
CA CYS A 807 21.91 1.04 -10.95
C CYS A 807 22.73 1.20 -9.66
N LEU A 808 22.48 0.36 -8.66
CA LEU A 808 23.18 0.44 -7.37
C LEU A 808 24.50 -0.33 -7.40
N THR A 809 25.50 0.18 -6.67
CA THR A 809 26.87 -0.34 -6.61
C THR A 809 26.93 -1.85 -6.27
N LYS A 810 26.08 -2.34 -5.35
CA LYS A 810 25.95 -3.77 -5.04
C LYS A 810 25.66 -4.65 -6.26
N HIS A 811 24.96 -4.12 -7.27
CA HIS A 811 24.61 -4.84 -8.50
C HIS A 811 25.59 -4.62 -9.65
N VAL A 812 26.43 -3.59 -9.58
CA VAL A 812 27.58 -3.41 -10.48
C VAL A 812 28.65 -4.45 -10.15
N PHE A 813 28.99 -4.60 -8.87
CA PHE A 813 29.94 -5.62 -8.42
C PHE A 813 29.35 -7.03 -8.45
N LYS A 814 28.12 -7.24 -7.97
CA LYS A 814 27.42 -8.53 -8.04
C LYS A 814 26.48 -8.60 -9.25
N MET A 815 27.05 -8.34 -10.42
CA MET A 815 26.35 -8.42 -11.70
C MET A 815 25.81 -9.83 -11.93
N SER A 816 24.57 -9.94 -12.40
CA SER A 816 23.93 -11.23 -12.70
C SER A 816 22.96 -11.10 -13.86
N LYS A 817 22.87 -12.15 -14.70
CA LYS A 817 22.05 -12.12 -15.92
C LYS A 817 20.57 -11.81 -15.63
N GLN A 818 20.03 -12.30 -14.51
CA GLN A 818 18.66 -11.97 -14.07
C GLN A 818 18.49 -10.52 -13.64
N TYR A 819 19.50 -9.88 -13.02
CA TYR A 819 19.46 -8.45 -12.73
C TYR A 819 19.49 -7.63 -14.02
N LEU A 820 20.44 -7.92 -14.93
CA LEU A 820 20.56 -7.22 -16.21
C LEU A 820 19.28 -7.36 -17.06
N ALA A 821 18.66 -8.55 -17.12
CA ALA A 821 17.40 -8.76 -17.83
C ALA A 821 16.22 -8.00 -17.18
N ASN A 822 16.20 -7.86 -15.85
CA ASN A 822 15.22 -7.01 -15.16
C ASN A 822 15.46 -5.50 -15.43
N VAL A 823 16.72 -5.09 -15.67
CA VAL A 823 17.04 -3.72 -16.06
C VAL A 823 16.72 -3.46 -17.54
N SER A 824 16.98 -4.40 -18.46
CA SER A 824 16.61 -4.23 -19.88
C SER A 824 15.09 -4.10 -20.06
N LEU A 825 14.28 -4.89 -19.33
CA LEU A 825 12.82 -4.71 -19.25
C LEU A 825 12.41 -3.28 -18.85
N LYS A 826 13.15 -2.64 -17.95
CA LYS A 826 12.89 -1.26 -17.53
C LYS A 826 13.34 -0.22 -18.54
N ILE A 827 14.49 -0.43 -19.20
CA ILE A 827 14.99 0.47 -20.24
C ILE A 827 14.03 0.43 -21.45
N ASN A 828 13.60 -0.75 -21.88
CA ASN A 828 12.77 -0.92 -23.07
C ASN A 828 11.50 -0.06 -23.07
N VAL A 829 10.69 -0.12 -22.01
CA VAL A 829 9.46 0.70 -21.91
C VAL A 829 9.72 2.19 -21.63
N LYS A 830 10.90 2.51 -21.11
CA LYS A 830 11.36 3.90 -20.93
C LYS A 830 11.72 4.56 -22.26
N VAL A 831 12.21 3.80 -23.24
CA VAL A 831 12.43 4.25 -24.63
C VAL A 831 11.29 3.83 -25.58
N GLY A 832 10.07 3.69 -25.03
CA GLY A 832 8.83 3.49 -25.80
C GLY A 832 8.60 2.09 -26.39
N GLY A 833 9.43 1.10 -26.08
CA GLY A 833 9.26 -0.30 -26.48
C GLY A 833 8.13 -1.04 -25.75
N ARG A 834 7.91 -2.32 -26.09
CA ARG A 834 6.93 -3.22 -25.46
C ARG A 834 7.56 -4.55 -25.08
N ASN A 835 7.47 -4.93 -23.81
CA ASN A 835 8.09 -6.17 -23.30
C ASN A 835 7.28 -7.41 -23.68
N THR A 836 5.98 -7.40 -23.37
CA THR A 836 5.02 -8.49 -23.54
C THR A 836 3.67 -7.93 -23.98
N VAL A 837 2.84 -8.75 -24.63
CA VAL A 837 1.44 -8.45 -24.97
C VAL A 837 0.58 -9.66 -24.58
N LEU A 838 -0.69 -9.46 -24.20
CA LEU A 838 -1.65 -10.57 -24.01
C LEU A 838 -2.03 -11.17 -25.38
N VAL A 839 -1.94 -12.49 -25.57
CA VAL A 839 -2.34 -13.13 -26.84
C VAL A 839 -3.80 -12.79 -27.19
N ASP A 840 -4.68 -12.75 -26.20
CA ASP A 840 -6.09 -12.40 -26.40
C ASP A 840 -6.33 -10.95 -26.82
N ALA A 841 -5.42 -10.02 -26.52
CA ALA A 841 -5.52 -8.65 -27.02
C ALA A 841 -5.29 -8.60 -28.55
N LEU A 842 -4.28 -9.32 -29.03
CA LEU A 842 -3.95 -9.43 -30.46
C LEU A 842 -5.08 -10.14 -31.23
N SER A 843 -5.66 -11.19 -30.64
CA SER A 843 -6.82 -11.91 -31.19
C SER A 843 -8.17 -11.21 -30.97
N ARG A 844 -8.18 -9.99 -30.38
CA ARG A 844 -9.37 -9.22 -29.98
C ARG A 844 -10.40 -9.96 -29.11
N ARG A 845 -9.96 -10.89 -28.27
CA ARG A 845 -10.79 -11.74 -27.41
C ARG A 845 -10.97 -11.22 -25.98
N ILE A 846 -10.44 -10.06 -25.61
CA ILE A 846 -10.67 -9.47 -24.28
C ILE A 846 -12.04 -8.76 -24.28
N PRO A 847 -13.05 -9.26 -23.54
CA PRO A 847 -14.41 -8.72 -23.60
C PRO A 847 -14.48 -7.28 -23.09
N LEU A 848 -15.36 -6.48 -23.69
CA LEU A 848 -15.57 -5.06 -23.39
C LEU A 848 -14.31 -4.17 -23.53
N VAL A 849 -13.23 -4.68 -24.13
CA VAL A 849 -11.92 -4.02 -24.18
C VAL A 849 -11.32 -4.02 -25.57
N SER A 850 -11.28 -5.16 -26.26
CA SER A 850 -10.67 -5.28 -27.60
C SER A 850 -11.67 -5.24 -28.77
N ASP A 851 -12.98 -5.21 -28.50
CA ASP A 851 -14.03 -5.09 -29.54
C ASP A 851 -14.10 -3.68 -30.15
N ARG A 852 -13.87 -2.64 -29.33
CA ARG A 852 -13.85 -1.23 -29.75
C ARG A 852 -12.82 -0.42 -28.92
N PRO A 853 -12.36 0.75 -29.41
CA PRO A 853 -11.37 1.57 -28.72
C PRO A 853 -11.73 1.81 -27.25
N THR A 854 -10.90 1.27 -26.34
CA THR A 854 -11.14 1.31 -24.89
C THR A 854 -9.87 1.82 -24.21
N ILE A 855 -10.02 2.79 -23.30
CA ILE A 855 -8.92 3.35 -22.53
C ILE A 855 -9.01 2.87 -21.08
N ILE A 856 -7.89 2.39 -20.53
CA ILE A 856 -7.79 1.96 -19.13
C ILE A 856 -6.92 2.95 -18.37
N PHE A 857 -7.53 3.59 -17.38
CA PHE A 857 -6.91 4.52 -16.45
C PHE A 857 -6.49 3.83 -15.14
N GLY A 858 -5.47 4.40 -14.50
CA GLY A 858 -5.12 4.11 -13.12
C GLY A 858 -4.87 5.40 -12.35
N ALA A 859 -5.27 5.47 -11.09
CA ALA A 859 -5.13 6.66 -10.25
C ALA A 859 -4.74 6.29 -8.80
N ASP A 860 -3.90 7.12 -8.18
CA ASP A 860 -3.42 7.00 -6.79
C ASP A 860 -3.21 8.39 -6.18
N VAL A 861 -3.36 8.50 -4.85
CA VAL A 861 -2.97 9.67 -4.07
C VAL A 861 -2.00 9.26 -2.96
N THR A 862 -0.76 9.72 -3.09
CA THR A 862 0.27 9.50 -2.07
C THR A 862 0.30 10.70 -1.12
N HIS A 863 -0.17 10.51 0.11
CA HIS A 863 -0.03 11.47 1.22
C HIS A 863 1.42 11.57 1.77
N PRO A 864 1.78 12.66 2.47
CA PRO A 864 3.05 12.76 3.21
C PRO A 864 3.05 11.91 4.49
N HIS A 865 4.24 11.68 5.07
CA HIS A 865 4.40 10.83 6.25
C HIS A 865 3.68 11.40 7.49
N PRO A 866 3.36 10.56 8.50
CA PRO A 866 2.75 11.04 9.75
C PRO A 866 3.73 11.93 10.53
N GLY A 867 3.32 13.16 10.84
CA GLY A 867 4.16 14.18 11.50
C GLY A 867 4.88 15.13 10.54
N GLU A 868 4.72 14.96 9.22
CA GLU A 868 4.78 16.08 8.28
C GLU A 868 3.36 16.66 8.18
N ASP A 869 3.18 17.93 8.55
CA ASP A 869 1.86 18.58 8.62
C ASP A 869 1.68 19.70 7.56
N SER A 870 2.74 20.03 6.81
CA SER A 870 2.77 21.06 5.75
C SER A 870 2.84 20.50 4.33
N SER A 871 3.51 19.35 4.13
CA SER A 871 3.74 18.74 2.82
C SER A 871 2.42 18.51 2.06
N PRO A 872 2.27 18.92 0.78
CA PRO A 872 1.06 18.64 -0.01
C PRO A 872 0.81 17.14 -0.20
N SER A 873 -0.41 16.74 -0.56
CA SER A 873 -0.68 15.44 -1.19
C SER A 873 -0.16 15.47 -2.65
N ILE A 874 0.18 14.30 -3.21
CA ILE A 874 0.44 14.17 -4.65
C ILE A 874 -0.52 13.15 -5.24
N ALA A 875 -1.28 13.58 -6.24
CA ALA A 875 -2.08 12.71 -7.08
C ALA A 875 -1.30 12.32 -8.34
N ALA A 876 -1.56 11.12 -8.84
CA ALA A 876 -1.09 10.68 -10.15
C ALA A 876 -2.20 9.95 -10.90
N VAL A 877 -2.24 10.17 -12.21
CA VAL A 877 -3.16 9.48 -13.12
C VAL A 877 -2.38 9.00 -14.32
N VAL A 878 -2.55 7.72 -14.65
CA VAL A 878 -2.00 7.09 -15.86
C VAL A 878 -3.14 6.64 -16.77
N ALA A 879 -2.87 6.54 -18.06
CA ALA A 879 -3.78 5.91 -19.01
C ALA A 879 -3.04 5.11 -20.08
N SER A 880 -3.60 3.97 -20.47
CA SER A 880 -3.14 3.16 -21.61
C SER A 880 -3.03 4.01 -22.88
N GLN A 881 -2.01 3.80 -23.71
CA GLN A 881 -1.75 4.58 -24.94
C GLN A 881 -1.72 3.72 -26.21
N ASP A 882 -1.79 2.39 -26.11
CA ASP A 882 -1.94 1.46 -27.23
C ASP A 882 -3.22 0.61 -27.08
N TRP A 883 -3.92 0.40 -28.19
CA TRP A 883 -5.14 -0.40 -28.29
C TRP A 883 -5.09 -1.22 -29.60
N PRO A 884 -5.43 -2.51 -29.60
CA PRO A 884 -6.01 -3.29 -28.49
C PRO A 884 -5.04 -3.82 -27.43
N GLU A 885 -3.71 -3.57 -27.51
CA GLU A 885 -2.72 -4.27 -26.67
C GLU A 885 -2.58 -3.81 -25.21
N ILE A 886 -2.79 -2.52 -24.89
CA ILE A 886 -2.89 -1.98 -23.53
C ILE A 886 -1.64 -2.27 -22.66
N THR A 887 -0.46 -1.96 -23.20
CA THR A 887 0.85 -2.21 -22.59
C THR A 887 1.64 -0.94 -22.29
N LYS A 888 1.45 0.12 -23.08
CA LYS A 888 2.08 1.44 -22.90
C LYS A 888 1.16 2.34 -22.09
N TYR A 889 1.71 3.10 -21.16
CA TYR A 889 0.94 4.04 -20.34
C TYR A 889 1.64 5.40 -20.27
N ALA A 890 0.91 6.48 -20.56
CA ALA A 890 1.34 7.83 -20.21
C ALA A 890 0.93 8.12 -18.75
N GLY A 891 1.62 9.05 -18.09
CA GLY A 891 1.36 9.38 -16.69
C GLY A 891 1.53 10.86 -16.40
N LEU A 892 0.53 11.46 -15.74
CA LEU A 892 0.52 12.82 -15.25
C LEU A 892 0.50 12.82 -13.72
N VAL A 893 0.99 13.91 -13.13
CA VAL A 893 1.17 14.07 -11.68
C VAL A 893 0.80 15.49 -11.27
N SER A 894 0.19 15.64 -10.09
CA SER A 894 -0.25 16.95 -9.59
C SER A 894 -0.08 17.05 -8.07
N ALA A 895 0.26 18.24 -7.57
CA ALA A 895 0.26 18.53 -6.13
C ALA A 895 -1.11 19.10 -5.72
N GLN A 896 -1.62 18.67 -4.57
CA GLN A 896 -2.90 19.09 -4.02
C GLN A 896 -2.84 19.25 -2.50
N ALA A 897 -3.91 19.74 -1.88
CA ALA A 897 -3.91 20.14 -0.47
C ALA A 897 -3.46 19.02 0.51
N HIS A 898 -2.96 19.41 1.69
CA HIS A 898 -2.41 18.49 2.68
C HIS A 898 -3.45 17.43 3.10
N ARG A 899 -3.13 16.14 2.87
CA ARG A 899 -4.00 14.97 3.13
C ARG A 899 -5.36 15.01 2.42
N GLN A 900 -5.50 15.84 1.38
CA GLN A 900 -6.61 15.75 0.45
C GLN A 900 -6.52 14.42 -0.32
N GLU A 901 -7.62 13.67 -0.36
CA GLU A 901 -7.74 12.38 -1.05
C GLU A 901 -8.42 12.51 -2.42
N LEU A 902 -9.37 13.44 -2.61
CA LEU A 902 -9.98 13.69 -3.92
C LEU A 902 -8.95 14.23 -4.90
N ILE A 903 -8.91 13.73 -6.14
CA ILE A 903 -7.97 14.23 -7.16
C ILE A 903 -8.49 15.53 -7.78
N GLU A 904 -8.06 16.67 -7.27
CA GLU A 904 -8.51 18.02 -7.66
C GLU A 904 -8.17 18.38 -9.12
N ASP A 905 -7.27 17.63 -9.77
CA ASP A 905 -6.72 17.93 -11.10
C ASP A 905 -7.24 17.02 -12.22
N LEU A 906 -8.22 16.15 -11.97
CA LEU A 906 -8.82 15.31 -13.01
C LEU A 906 -9.41 16.13 -14.16
N PHE A 907 -10.08 17.24 -13.80
CA PHE A 907 -10.60 18.25 -14.71
C PHE A 907 -10.57 19.62 -14.04
N LYS A 908 -10.09 20.64 -14.76
CA LYS A 908 -10.08 22.03 -14.30
C LYS A 908 -10.56 22.98 -15.40
N THR A 909 -11.16 24.09 -14.98
CA THR A 909 -11.54 25.22 -15.82
C THR A 909 -10.87 26.48 -15.25
N TRP A 910 -10.33 27.34 -16.10
CA TRP A 910 -9.77 28.63 -15.70
C TRP A 910 -10.01 29.69 -16.78
N GLN A 911 -9.90 30.97 -16.41
CA GLN A 911 -9.96 32.06 -17.37
C GLN A 911 -8.56 32.44 -17.84
N ASP A 912 -8.34 32.34 -19.14
CA ASP A 912 -7.20 32.90 -19.86
C ASP A 912 -7.59 34.30 -20.36
N PRO A 913 -6.82 35.37 -20.06
CA PRO A 913 -7.18 36.74 -20.46
C PRO A 913 -7.34 36.98 -21.97
N VAL A 914 -6.83 36.08 -22.81
CA VAL A 914 -6.87 36.19 -24.28
C VAL A 914 -7.79 35.13 -24.90
N LYS A 915 -7.89 33.94 -24.29
CA LYS A 915 -8.62 32.77 -24.84
C LYS A 915 -9.92 32.46 -24.11
N GLY A 916 -10.29 33.22 -23.08
CA GLY A 916 -11.52 33.03 -22.32
C GLY A 916 -11.49 31.79 -21.41
N ASN A 917 -12.63 31.11 -21.25
CA ASN A 917 -12.74 29.93 -20.40
C ASN A 917 -12.01 28.71 -21.01
N LEU A 918 -10.76 28.48 -20.59
CA LEU A 918 -10.00 27.28 -20.93
C LEU A 918 -10.34 26.11 -20.01
N THR A 919 -10.26 24.90 -20.56
CA THR A 919 -10.54 23.65 -19.85
C THR A 919 -9.43 22.62 -20.09
N GLY A 920 -8.98 21.96 -19.02
CA GLY A 920 -7.84 21.05 -18.97
C GLY A 920 -7.93 20.07 -17.81
N GLY A 921 -6.79 19.60 -17.32
CA GLY A 921 -6.70 18.58 -16.28
C GLY A 921 -6.42 17.18 -16.84
N MET A 922 -6.02 16.28 -15.93
CA MET A 922 -5.31 15.03 -16.24
C MET A 922 -6.11 14.10 -17.17
N ILE A 923 -7.43 14.00 -16.99
CA ILE A 923 -8.28 13.15 -17.85
C ILE A 923 -8.32 13.70 -19.27
N LYS A 924 -8.49 15.02 -19.44
CA LYS A 924 -8.61 15.66 -20.75
C LYS A 924 -7.33 15.47 -21.58
N GLU A 925 -6.17 15.67 -20.96
CA GLU A 925 -4.87 15.49 -21.59
C GLU A 925 -4.59 14.03 -21.97
N LEU A 926 -4.90 13.07 -21.09
CA LEU A 926 -4.71 11.65 -21.37
C LEU A 926 -5.64 11.13 -22.48
N LEU A 927 -6.87 11.66 -22.58
CA LEU A 927 -7.78 11.40 -23.71
C LEU A 927 -7.23 11.95 -25.04
N MET A 928 -6.69 13.19 -25.05
CA MET A 928 -6.00 13.72 -26.23
C MET A 928 -4.75 12.91 -26.59
N SER A 929 -4.00 12.44 -25.58
CA SER A 929 -2.82 11.59 -25.76
C SER A 929 -3.19 10.25 -26.41
N PHE A 930 -4.23 9.56 -25.93
CA PHE A 930 -4.74 8.34 -26.54
C PHE A 930 -5.14 8.55 -28.01
N ARG A 931 -5.84 9.65 -28.34
CA ARG A 931 -6.22 9.96 -29.73
C ARG A 931 -5.00 10.21 -30.62
N ARG A 932 -3.96 10.88 -30.12
CA ARG A 932 -2.68 11.08 -30.84
C ARG A 932 -1.91 9.77 -31.02
N ALA A 933 -1.95 8.86 -30.05
CA ALA A 933 -1.19 7.60 -30.05
C ALA A 933 -1.87 6.46 -30.84
N THR A 934 -3.21 6.43 -30.90
CA THR A 934 -3.99 5.34 -31.52
C THR A 934 -4.76 5.76 -32.78
N GLY A 935 -4.89 7.06 -33.05
CA GLY A 935 -5.79 7.61 -34.09
C GLY A 935 -7.28 7.61 -33.72
N HIS A 936 -7.69 6.90 -32.65
CA HIS A 936 -9.08 6.75 -32.26
C HIS A 936 -9.45 7.58 -31.03
N LYS A 937 -10.69 8.10 -30.95
CA LYS A 937 -11.26 8.49 -29.65
C LYS A 937 -11.72 7.24 -28.90
N PRO A 938 -11.53 7.15 -27.57
CA PRO A 938 -12.11 6.05 -26.79
C PRO A 938 -13.64 5.98 -26.95
N GLN A 939 -14.17 4.78 -26.84
CA GLN A 939 -15.60 4.48 -26.83
C GLN A 939 -16.04 3.79 -25.53
N ARG A 940 -15.08 3.50 -24.63
CA ARG A 940 -15.28 3.09 -23.23
C ARG A 940 -14.14 3.59 -22.37
N ILE A 941 -14.42 3.82 -21.09
CA ILE A 941 -13.45 4.16 -20.05
C ILE A 941 -13.52 3.12 -18.93
N ILE A 942 -12.38 2.58 -18.53
CA ILE A 942 -12.23 1.76 -17.31
C ILE A 942 -11.26 2.48 -16.38
N PHE A 943 -11.65 2.75 -15.14
CA PHE A 943 -10.90 3.58 -14.20
C PHE A 943 -10.61 2.83 -12.90
N TYR A 944 -9.33 2.52 -12.65
CA TYR A 944 -8.88 1.84 -11.42
C TYR A 944 -8.27 2.83 -10.43
N ARG A 945 -8.83 2.93 -9.22
CA ARG A 945 -8.46 3.92 -8.20
C ARG A 945 -7.90 3.25 -6.93
N ASP A 946 -6.59 3.34 -6.67
CA ASP A 946 -5.99 2.87 -5.40
C ASP A 946 -6.23 3.89 -4.27
N GLY A 947 -5.91 3.50 -3.04
CA GLY A 947 -5.82 4.38 -1.86
C GLY A 947 -7.12 4.60 -1.08
N VAL A 948 -8.26 4.70 -1.76
CA VAL A 948 -9.54 5.17 -1.20
C VAL A 948 -10.14 4.21 -0.17
N SER A 949 -10.59 4.73 0.98
CA SER A 949 -11.27 3.95 2.01
C SER A 949 -12.80 3.85 1.81
N GLU A 950 -13.42 2.80 2.35
CA GLU A 950 -14.86 2.50 2.24
C GLU A 950 -15.75 3.72 2.58
N GLY A 951 -15.42 4.46 3.65
CA GLY A 951 -16.15 5.66 4.07
C GLY A 951 -15.99 6.90 3.18
N GLN A 952 -15.20 6.82 2.10
CA GLN A 952 -14.99 7.89 1.12
C GLN A 952 -15.56 7.57 -0.26
N PHE A 953 -16.09 6.34 -0.49
CA PHE A 953 -16.51 5.86 -1.80
C PHE A 953 -17.51 6.81 -2.50
N TYR A 954 -18.54 7.28 -1.80
CA TYR A 954 -19.52 8.21 -2.38
C TYR A 954 -18.91 9.56 -2.76
N GLN A 955 -18.01 10.10 -1.92
CA GLN A 955 -17.38 11.40 -2.17
C GLN A 955 -16.41 11.34 -3.36
N VAL A 956 -15.61 10.26 -3.43
CA VAL A 956 -14.73 9.98 -4.57
C VAL A 956 -15.53 9.75 -5.84
N LEU A 957 -16.57 8.91 -5.82
CA LEU A 957 -17.38 8.63 -7.00
C LEU A 957 -18.01 9.92 -7.55
N LEU A 958 -18.72 10.68 -6.71
CA LEU A 958 -19.44 11.88 -7.14
C LEU A 958 -18.49 12.95 -7.73
N PHE A 959 -17.30 13.12 -7.15
CA PHE A 959 -16.34 14.12 -7.61
C PHE A 959 -15.51 13.64 -8.81
N GLU A 960 -14.97 12.43 -8.77
CA GLU A 960 -14.04 11.93 -9.79
C GLU A 960 -14.76 11.46 -11.06
N LEU A 961 -15.98 10.93 -10.98
CA LEU A 961 -16.80 10.61 -12.16
C LEU A 961 -17.30 11.86 -12.88
N ASP A 962 -17.74 12.88 -12.14
CA ASP A 962 -18.13 14.19 -12.69
C ASP A 962 -16.96 14.85 -13.43
N ALA A 963 -15.76 14.82 -12.85
CA ALA A 963 -14.55 15.30 -13.51
C ALA A 963 -14.26 14.53 -14.82
N ILE A 964 -14.42 13.20 -14.85
CA ILE A 964 -14.30 12.39 -16.07
C ILE A 964 -15.35 12.80 -17.12
N ARG A 965 -16.62 13.02 -16.72
CA ARG A 965 -17.70 13.48 -17.60
C ARG A 965 -17.41 14.84 -18.22
N LYS A 966 -17.02 15.82 -17.39
CA LYS A 966 -16.66 17.18 -17.82
C LYS A 966 -15.45 17.19 -18.74
N ALA A 967 -14.43 16.38 -18.45
CA ALA A 967 -13.27 16.21 -19.33
C ALA A 967 -13.69 15.70 -20.72
N CYS A 968 -14.58 14.72 -20.81
CA CYS A 968 -15.10 14.21 -22.09
C CYS A 968 -15.91 15.28 -22.84
N ALA A 969 -16.92 15.90 -22.20
CA ALA A 969 -17.74 16.93 -22.81
C ALA A 969 -16.94 18.17 -23.27
N SER A 970 -15.81 18.47 -22.62
CA SER A 970 -14.91 19.57 -22.99
C SER A 970 -13.99 19.30 -24.20
N LEU A 971 -14.07 18.10 -24.79
CA LEU A 971 -13.35 17.71 -26.01
C LEU A 971 -14.25 17.71 -27.25
N GLU A 972 -15.51 17.32 -27.08
CA GLU A 972 -16.51 17.20 -28.14
C GLU A 972 -17.90 17.24 -27.47
N PRO A 973 -18.83 18.12 -27.89
CA PRO A 973 -20.19 18.13 -27.37
C PRO A 973 -20.85 16.75 -27.49
N ASN A 974 -21.59 16.35 -26.45
CA ASN A 974 -22.25 15.05 -26.34
C ASN A 974 -21.31 13.81 -26.30
N TYR A 975 -19.99 13.96 -26.29
CA TYR A 975 -19.06 12.83 -26.10
C TYR A 975 -19.13 12.30 -24.65
N GLN A 976 -19.91 11.24 -24.46
CA GLN A 976 -20.11 10.56 -23.18
C GLN A 976 -19.84 9.05 -23.33
N PRO A 977 -18.56 8.61 -23.31
CA PRO A 977 -18.25 7.18 -23.36
C PRO A 977 -18.69 6.49 -22.05
N PRO A 978 -19.21 5.26 -22.09
CA PRO A 978 -19.58 4.53 -20.88
C PRO A 978 -18.37 4.23 -19.97
N VAL A 979 -18.57 4.43 -18.66
CA VAL A 979 -17.52 4.36 -17.62
C VAL A 979 -17.75 3.16 -16.69
N THR A 980 -16.67 2.44 -16.38
CA THR A 980 -16.59 1.52 -15.24
C THR A 980 -15.57 2.07 -14.24
N PHE A 981 -16.00 2.34 -13.00
CA PHE A 981 -15.16 2.90 -11.93
C PHE A 981 -14.94 1.84 -10.85
N VAL A 982 -13.68 1.46 -10.63
CA VAL A 982 -13.29 0.37 -9.72
C VAL A 982 -12.27 0.87 -8.71
N VAL A 983 -12.64 0.91 -7.43
CA VAL A 983 -11.68 1.14 -6.35
C VAL A 983 -10.87 -0.13 -6.10
N VAL A 984 -9.58 0.04 -5.87
CA VAL A 984 -8.60 -1.00 -5.54
C VAL A 984 -8.10 -0.76 -4.12
N GLN A 985 -8.16 -1.76 -3.26
CA GLN A 985 -7.63 -1.68 -1.90
C GLN A 985 -6.63 -2.81 -1.66
N LYS A 986 -5.34 -2.46 -1.61
CA LYS A 986 -4.25 -3.38 -1.21
C LYS A 986 -4.02 -3.44 0.31
N ARG A 987 -4.56 -2.47 1.06
CA ARG A 987 -4.19 -2.18 2.46
C ARG A 987 -5.27 -2.56 3.48
N HIS A 988 -5.93 -3.70 3.30
CA HIS A 988 -6.93 -4.25 4.24
C HIS A 988 -6.40 -5.39 5.13
N HIS A 989 -7.25 -5.89 6.03
CA HIS A 989 -6.93 -6.93 7.01
C HIS A 989 -7.36 -8.35 6.62
N THR A 990 -8.23 -8.51 5.61
CA THR A 990 -8.57 -9.81 5.00
C THR A 990 -7.32 -10.57 4.51
N ARG A 991 -7.19 -11.84 4.91
CA ARG A 991 -6.19 -12.84 4.49
C ARG A 991 -6.93 -14.10 4.05
N LEU A 992 -6.37 -14.80 3.07
CA LEU A 992 -6.88 -16.06 2.56
C LEU A 992 -5.78 -17.13 2.71
N PHE A 993 -6.18 -18.31 3.18
CA PHE A 993 -5.33 -19.47 3.39
C PHE A 993 -5.91 -20.67 2.61
N ALA A 994 -5.07 -21.56 2.10
CA ALA A 994 -5.58 -22.80 1.51
C ALA A 994 -6.29 -23.65 2.57
N ASN A 995 -7.39 -24.32 2.22
CA ASN A 995 -8.12 -25.18 3.16
C ASN A 995 -7.20 -26.25 3.78
N ASN A 996 -6.37 -26.88 2.92
CA ASN A 996 -5.29 -27.79 3.29
C ASN A 996 -3.93 -27.19 2.88
N HIS A 997 -3.05 -26.90 3.84
CA HIS A 997 -1.69 -26.39 3.58
C HIS A 997 -0.73 -27.40 2.93
N ASN A 998 -1.08 -28.68 2.92
CA ASN A 998 -0.26 -29.75 2.34
C ASN A 998 -0.59 -30.02 0.86
N ASP A 999 -1.69 -29.45 0.33
CA ASP A 999 -2.12 -29.66 -1.06
C ASP A 999 -1.34 -28.79 -2.04
N ARG A 1000 -0.35 -29.40 -2.70
CA ARG A 1000 0.53 -28.74 -3.68
C ARG A 1000 -0.20 -28.26 -4.94
N ASN A 1001 -1.45 -28.65 -5.17
CA ASN A 1001 -2.27 -28.17 -6.28
C ASN A 1001 -3.04 -26.89 -5.90
N LEU A 1002 -3.03 -26.48 -4.63
CA LEU A 1002 -3.71 -25.29 -4.11
C LEU A 1002 -2.79 -24.30 -3.38
N VAL A 1003 -1.53 -24.66 -3.12
CA VAL A 1003 -0.50 -23.76 -2.56
C VAL A 1003 0.72 -23.56 -3.45
N ASP A 1004 1.31 -22.37 -3.40
CA ASP A 1004 2.64 -22.11 -3.94
C ASP A 1004 3.78 -22.58 -3.01
N ARG A 1005 5.04 -22.41 -3.45
CA ARG A 1005 6.24 -22.84 -2.72
C ARG A 1005 6.44 -22.18 -1.34
N SER A 1006 5.69 -21.12 -1.02
CA SER A 1006 5.71 -20.46 0.29
C SER A 1006 4.58 -20.93 1.22
N GLY A 1007 3.62 -21.69 0.70
CA GLY A 1007 2.38 -22.09 1.39
C GLY A 1007 1.22 -21.11 1.19
N ASN A 1008 1.33 -20.15 0.27
CA ASN A 1008 0.25 -19.21 -0.04
C ASN A 1008 -0.71 -19.79 -1.08
N ILE A 1009 -1.96 -19.31 -1.07
CA ILE A 1009 -2.94 -19.59 -2.13
C ILE A 1009 -2.39 -19.22 -3.52
N LEU A 1010 -2.79 -19.98 -4.55
CA LEU A 1010 -2.24 -19.82 -5.89
C LEU A 1010 -2.62 -18.47 -6.55
N PRO A 1011 -1.76 -17.95 -7.44
CA PRO A 1011 -2.08 -16.77 -8.26
C PRO A 1011 -3.33 -16.99 -9.11
N GLY A 1012 -4.18 -15.98 -9.18
CA GLY A 1012 -5.49 -16.05 -9.84
C GLY A 1012 -6.62 -16.49 -8.91
N THR A 1013 -6.36 -16.82 -7.64
CA THR A 1013 -7.42 -17.09 -6.65
C THR A 1013 -8.30 -15.86 -6.46
N VAL A 1014 -9.55 -15.94 -6.87
CA VAL A 1014 -10.62 -14.95 -6.68
C VAL A 1014 -11.66 -15.44 -5.69
N VAL A 1015 -12.17 -14.52 -4.87
CA VAL A 1015 -13.29 -14.71 -3.93
C VAL A 1015 -14.28 -13.56 -4.13
N ASP A 1016 -15.49 -13.91 -4.55
CA ASP A 1016 -16.64 -13.00 -4.73
C ASP A 1016 -17.88 -13.52 -3.99
N SER A 1017 -17.65 -14.30 -2.92
CA SER A 1017 -18.68 -14.95 -2.09
C SER A 1017 -18.38 -14.81 -0.59
N LYS A 1018 -19.44 -14.94 0.23
CA LYS A 1018 -19.46 -15.01 1.72
C LYS A 1018 -18.86 -13.81 2.46
N ILE A 1019 -17.57 -13.53 2.30
CA ILE A 1019 -16.84 -12.43 2.97
C ILE A 1019 -16.90 -11.10 2.22
N CYS A 1020 -17.47 -11.10 1.01
CA CYS A 1020 -17.72 -9.93 0.18
C CYS A 1020 -19.00 -9.18 0.62
N HIS A 1021 -19.23 -8.00 0.05
CA HIS A 1021 -20.34 -7.12 0.41
C HIS A 1021 -21.71 -7.76 0.10
N PRO A 1022 -22.75 -7.58 0.95
CA PRO A 1022 -24.05 -8.25 0.77
C PRO A 1022 -24.69 -8.08 -0.63
N THR A 1023 -24.59 -6.88 -1.21
CA THR A 1023 -25.35 -6.47 -2.41
C THR A 1023 -24.50 -5.93 -3.55
N GLU A 1024 -23.53 -5.09 -3.21
CA GLU A 1024 -22.66 -4.36 -4.16
C GLU A 1024 -21.66 -5.28 -4.88
N PHE A 1025 -21.09 -4.79 -5.98
CA PHE A 1025 -20.18 -5.57 -6.82
C PHE A 1025 -18.71 -5.45 -6.36
N ASP A 1026 -18.30 -6.31 -5.44
CA ASP A 1026 -16.91 -6.40 -4.95
C ASP A 1026 -16.30 -7.83 -5.02
N PHE A 1027 -14.98 -7.93 -5.10
CA PHE A 1027 -14.26 -9.20 -5.06
C PHE A 1027 -12.81 -9.07 -4.55
N TYR A 1028 -12.31 -10.10 -3.88
CA TYR A 1028 -10.90 -10.24 -3.53
C TYR A 1028 -10.17 -11.07 -4.59
N LEU A 1029 -9.01 -10.60 -5.07
CA LEU A 1029 -8.18 -11.30 -6.06
C LEU A 1029 -6.72 -11.38 -5.58
N CYS A 1030 -6.21 -12.60 -5.42
CA CYS A 1030 -4.79 -12.87 -5.21
C CYS A 1030 -4.11 -13.18 -6.55
N SER A 1031 -3.84 -12.15 -7.34
CA SER A 1031 -3.23 -12.26 -8.68
C SER A 1031 -1.75 -12.69 -8.70
N HIS A 1032 -1.07 -12.79 -7.55
CA HIS A 1032 0.39 -12.91 -7.44
C HIS A 1032 0.84 -14.04 -6.51
N ALA A 1033 2.06 -14.56 -6.73
CA ALA A 1033 2.65 -15.60 -5.90
C ALA A 1033 3.33 -15.02 -4.65
N GLY A 1034 3.18 -15.71 -3.52
CA GLY A 1034 3.85 -15.42 -2.28
C GLY A 1034 5.35 -15.71 -2.39
N ILE A 1035 6.16 -14.64 -2.27
CA ILE A 1035 7.63 -14.78 -2.17
C ILE A 1035 8.04 -14.99 -0.71
N GLN A 1036 7.40 -14.27 0.21
CA GLN A 1036 7.69 -14.30 1.64
C GLN A 1036 6.44 -13.84 2.41
N GLY A 1037 6.22 -14.41 3.60
CA GLY A 1037 5.11 -14.05 4.47
C GLY A 1037 3.77 -14.63 4.01
N THR A 1038 2.67 -13.96 4.37
CA THR A 1038 1.33 -14.28 3.90
C THR A 1038 0.89 -13.25 2.87
N SER A 1039 0.48 -13.71 1.69
CA SER A 1039 -0.03 -12.91 0.58
C SER A 1039 -1.25 -12.09 1.01
N ARG A 1040 -1.38 -10.91 0.41
CA ARG A 1040 -2.58 -10.08 0.54
C ARG A 1040 -3.29 -10.09 -0.81
N PRO A 1041 -4.47 -10.72 -0.96
CA PRO A 1041 -5.30 -10.41 -2.13
C PRO A 1041 -5.56 -8.89 -2.14
N ALA A 1042 -5.77 -8.32 -3.32
CA ALA A 1042 -6.31 -6.98 -3.42
C ALA A 1042 -7.84 -7.08 -3.49
N HIS A 1043 -8.52 -6.18 -2.79
CA HIS A 1043 -9.97 -6.03 -2.84
C HIS A 1043 -10.31 -5.03 -3.94
N TYR A 1044 -11.22 -5.41 -4.83
CA TYR A 1044 -11.73 -4.57 -5.91
C TYR A 1044 -13.21 -4.33 -5.65
N HIS A 1045 -13.64 -3.07 -5.73
CA HIS A 1045 -15.03 -2.67 -5.51
C HIS A 1045 -15.48 -1.76 -6.64
N VAL A 1046 -16.52 -2.16 -7.37
CA VAL A 1046 -17.07 -1.40 -8.50
C VAL A 1046 -18.08 -0.38 -7.98
N LEU A 1047 -17.75 0.90 -8.07
CA LEU A 1047 -18.63 1.99 -7.62
C LEU A 1047 -19.58 2.48 -8.72
N TRP A 1048 -19.24 2.22 -9.98
CA TRP A 1048 -20.04 2.58 -11.15
C TRP A 1048 -19.74 1.65 -12.32
N ASP A 1049 -20.76 1.25 -13.09
CA ASP A 1049 -20.54 0.49 -14.32
C ASP A 1049 -21.67 0.67 -15.35
N GLU A 1050 -21.37 1.40 -16.42
CA GLU A 1050 -22.24 1.52 -17.61
C GLU A 1050 -21.83 0.53 -18.72
N ASN A 1051 -20.67 -0.12 -18.60
CA ASN A 1051 -20.22 -1.10 -19.58
C ASN A 1051 -20.84 -2.49 -19.35
N ASN A 1052 -21.54 -2.66 -18.22
CA ASN A 1052 -22.27 -3.87 -17.83
C ASN A 1052 -21.37 -5.12 -17.83
N PHE A 1053 -20.25 -5.03 -17.13
CA PHE A 1053 -19.34 -6.15 -16.92
C PHE A 1053 -20.03 -7.28 -16.15
N THR A 1054 -19.91 -8.50 -16.67
CA THR A 1054 -20.13 -9.70 -15.85
C THR A 1054 -19.01 -9.84 -14.81
N ALA A 1055 -19.31 -10.54 -13.71
CA ALA A 1055 -18.33 -10.84 -12.67
C ALA A 1055 -17.05 -11.47 -13.25
N ASP A 1056 -17.20 -12.52 -14.07
CA ASP A 1056 -16.06 -13.16 -14.74
C ASP A 1056 -15.32 -12.25 -15.72
N GLY A 1057 -16.04 -11.37 -16.46
CA GLY A 1057 -15.42 -10.44 -17.39
C GLY A 1057 -14.45 -9.49 -16.70
N LEU A 1058 -14.90 -8.84 -15.62
CA LEU A 1058 -14.06 -7.89 -14.88
C LEU A 1058 -12.98 -8.59 -14.05
N GLN A 1059 -13.30 -9.72 -13.41
CA GLN A 1059 -12.32 -10.50 -12.63
C GLN A 1059 -11.20 -11.04 -13.53
N SER A 1060 -11.54 -11.58 -14.71
CA SER A 1060 -10.56 -12.09 -15.68
C SER A 1060 -9.74 -10.96 -16.30
N LEU A 1061 -10.35 -9.82 -16.65
CA LEU A 1061 -9.64 -8.63 -17.10
C LEU A 1061 -8.62 -8.16 -16.06
N THR A 1062 -9.06 -8.00 -14.81
CA THR A 1062 -8.22 -7.55 -13.68
C THR A 1062 -7.05 -8.50 -13.46
N ASN A 1063 -7.29 -9.82 -13.44
CA ASN A 1063 -6.26 -10.84 -13.31
C ASN A 1063 -5.27 -10.82 -14.48
N ASN A 1064 -5.76 -10.78 -15.72
CA ASN A 1064 -4.92 -10.85 -16.91
C ASN A 1064 -4.04 -9.61 -17.06
N LEU A 1065 -4.56 -8.43 -16.72
CA LEU A 1065 -3.79 -7.20 -16.65
C LEU A 1065 -2.63 -7.32 -15.64
N CYS A 1066 -2.76 -8.02 -14.51
CA CYS A 1066 -1.64 -8.20 -13.57
C CYS A 1066 -0.38 -8.87 -14.18
N TYR A 1067 -0.48 -9.51 -15.35
CA TYR A 1067 0.65 -10.07 -16.10
C TYR A 1067 1.30 -9.10 -17.12
N THR A 1068 0.76 -7.89 -17.33
CA THR A 1068 1.32 -6.87 -18.26
C THR A 1068 2.20 -5.83 -17.56
N TYR A 1069 2.55 -6.02 -16.28
CA TYR A 1069 3.41 -5.10 -15.54
C TYR A 1069 4.86 -5.13 -16.05
N ALA A 1070 5.26 -4.06 -16.74
CA ALA A 1070 6.47 -4.03 -17.56
C ALA A 1070 7.78 -4.30 -16.81
N ARG A 1071 7.85 -4.07 -15.49
CA ARG A 1071 9.11 -4.06 -14.72
C ARG A 1071 9.62 -5.46 -14.31
N CYS A 1072 8.87 -6.55 -14.51
CA CYS A 1072 9.34 -7.91 -14.21
C CYS A 1072 8.52 -9.01 -14.92
N THR A 1073 9.09 -10.21 -15.02
CA THR A 1073 8.41 -11.41 -15.54
C THR A 1073 7.59 -12.13 -14.46
N ARG A 1074 6.73 -11.39 -13.76
CA ARG A 1074 5.86 -11.90 -12.68
C ARG A 1074 4.52 -11.19 -12.71
N SER A 1075 3.46 -11.90 -12.35
CA SER A 1075 2.17 -11.28 -12.05
C SER A 1075 2.27 -10.46 -10.77
N VAL A 1076 1.75 -9.23 -10.79
CA VAL A 1076 1.75 -8.30 -9.65
C VAL A 1076 0.46 -8.36 -8.82
N SER A 1077 0.54 -7.89 -7.58
CA SER A 1077 -0.52 -7.98 -6.57
C SER A 1077 -1.72 -7.05 -6.78
N ILE A 1078 -1.61 -6.08 -7.68
CA ILE A 1078 -2.64 -5.10 -8.04
C ILE A 1078 -2.56 -4.86 -9.55
N VAL A 1079 -3.68 -4.48 -10.16
CA VAL A 1079 -3.79 -4.16 -11.59
C VAL A 1079 -2.74 -3.08 -11.99
N PRO A 1080 -1.98 -3.24 -13.10
CA PRO A 1080 -0.86 -2.36 -13.39
C PRO A 1080 -1.17 -0.86 -13.53
N PRO A 1081 -2.30 -0.41 -14.12
CA PRO A 1081 -2.68 1.01 -14.08
C PRO A 1081 -2.58 1.62 -12.67
N ALA A 1082 -3.16 0.98 -11.65
CA ALA A 1082 -3.07 1.45 -10.27
C ALA A 1082 -1.62 1.42 -9.74
N TYR A 1083 -0.86 0.37 -10.07
CA TYR A 1083 0.56 0.26 -9.72
C TYR A 1083 1.39 1.39 -10.36
N TYR A 1084 1.16 1.70 -11.63
CA TYR A 1084 1.84 2.75 -12.38
C TYR A 1084 1.50 4.14 -11.84
N ALA A 1085 0.24 4.39 -11.44
CA ALA A 1085 -0.14 5.63 -10.76
C ALA A 1085 0.63 5.81 -9.43
N HIS A 1086 0.66 4.79 -8.57
CA HIS A 1086 1.46 4.83 -7.34
C HIS A 1086 2.97 5.02 -7.61
N LEU A 1087 3.50 4.49 -8.72
CA LEU A 1087 4.90 4.75 -9.12
C LEU A 1087 5.13 6.19 -9.59
N ALA A 1088 4.17 6.79 -10.30
CA ALA A 1088 4.22 8.17 -10.73
C ALA A 1088 4.07 9.15 -9.54
N ALA A 1089 3.12 8.93 -8.63
CA ALA A 1089 2.95 9.72 -7.42
C ALA A 1089 4.20 9.66 -6.51
N PHE A 1090 4.76 8.46 -6.31
CA PHE A 1090 6.00 8.29 -5.56
C PHE A 1090 7.22 8.91 -6.27
N ARG A 1091 7.27 8.91 -7.61
CA ARG A 1091 8.32 9.62 -8.36
C ARG A 1091 8.21 11.13 -8.17
N ALA A 1092 7.01 11.68 -8.27
CA ALA A 1092 6.76 13.11 -8.20
C ALA A 1092 7.10 13.73 -6.83
N ARG A 1093 7.15 12.92 -5.75
CA ARG A 1093 7.69 13.36 -4.46
C ARG A 1093 9.12 13.90 -4.53
N PHE A 1094 9.93 13.45 -5.49
CA PHE A 1094 11.29 13.94 -5.68
C PHE A 1094 11.39 15.26 -6.46
N TYR A 1095 10.29 15.73 -7.04
CA TYR A 1095 10.23 17.01 -7.78
C TYR A 1095 9.86 18.19 -6.87
N MET A 1096 9.54 17.94 -5.60
CA MET A 1096 9.30 19.00 -4.59
C MET A 1096 10.62 19.60 -4.11
N ASP A 1097 10.65 20.92 -3.87
CA ASP A 1097 11.83 21.61 -3.32
C ASP A 1097 12.13 21.18 -1.87
N PRO A 1098 13.41 20.91 -1.52
CA PRO A 1098 13.81 20.54 -0.16
C PRO A 1098 13.37 21.50 0.94
N GLU A 1099 13.37 22.82 0.66
CA GLU A 1099 12.98 23.86 1.64
C GLU A 1099 11.55 23.71 2.18
N THR A 1100 10.66 23.07 1.40
CA THR A 1100 9.28 22.79 1.83
C THR A 1100 9.20 21.79 2.99
N SER A 1101 10.25 21.00 3.23
CA SER A 1101 10.33 20.00 4.30
C SER A 1101 10.97 20.52 5.59
N ASP A 1102 11.86 21.52 5.54
CA ASP A 1102 12.66 21.98 6.70
C ASP A 1102 12.13 23.26 7.37
N SER A 1103 11.02 23.82 6.89
CA SER A 1103 10.32 24.99 7.47
C SER A 1103 9.78 24.78 8.91
N GLY A 1104 10.06 23.65 9.55
CA GLY A 1104 9.85 23.41 10.98
C GLY A 1104 11.05 23.77 11.87
N SER A 1105 12.18 24.22 11.30
CA SER A 1105 13.40 24.56 12.05
C SER A 1105 13.35 25.99 12.62
N MET A 1106 12.91 26.11 13.87
CA MET A 1106 12.93 27.37 14.63
C MET A 1106 14.37 27.83 14.92
N THR A 1107 14.92 28.71 14.08
CA THR A 1107 16.23 29.36 14.24
C THR A 1107 16.20 30.50 15.27
N GLY A 1108 15.92 30.14 16.54
CA GLY A 1108 16.12 31.05 17.67
C GLY A 1108 17.60 31.16 18.04
N GLY A 1109 18.27 32.23 17.61
CA GLY A 1109 19.67 32.51 17.96
C GLY A 1109 20.05 33.95 17.60
N ALA A 1110 20.29 34.78 18.61
CA ALA A 1110 20.65 36.19 18.42
C ALA A 1110 22.16 36.36 18.16
N ALA A 1111 22.50 37.26 17.25
CA ALA A 1111 23.86 37.79 17.06
C ALA A 1111 23.76 39.32 16.89
N ALA A 1112 24.61 40.08 17.58
CA ALA A 1112 24.50 41.54 17.67
C ALA A 1112 25.67 42.27 16.99
N GLY A 1113 25.35 43.29 16.19
CA GLY A 1113 26.24 44.38 15.74
C GLY A 1113 27.28 43.99 14.66
N ARG A 1114 27.25 44.54 13.43
CA ARG A 1114 27.57 45.96 13.13
C ARG A 1114 27.32 46.29 11.64
N GLY A 1115 26.76 47.47 11.35
CA GLY A 1115 27.00 48.28 10.14
C GLY A 1115 26.46 47.80 8.78
N GLY A 1116 25.70 48.67 8.09
CA GLY A 1116 25.29 48.52 6.68
C GLY A 1116 23.90 49.08 6.39
N ALA A 1117 23.80 50.12 5.56
CA ALA A 1117 22.58 50.93 5.42
C ALA A 1117 21.55 50.41 4.39
N ALA A 1118 20.26 50.67 4.70
CA ALA A 1118 19.10 50.94 3.81
C ALA A 1118 18.91 50.15 2.48
N THR A 1119 17.74 49.60 2.19
CA THR A 1119 16.51 50.35 1.86
C THR A 1119 15.26 49.44 1.78
N GLY A 1120 14.06 50.03 1.72
CA GLY A 1120 12.88 49.39 1.09
C GLY A 1120 12.05 48.38 1.90
N ARG A 1121 11.26 48.85 2.89
CA ARG A 1121 10.10 48.09 3.39
C ARG A 1121 8.90 48.32 2.48
N ASN A 1122 8.21 47.24 2.09
CA ASN A 1122 6.85 47.31 1.56
C ASN A 1122 5.92 46.46 2.43
N THR A 1123 4.86 47.07 2.95
CA THR A 1123 3.88 46.40 3.83
C THR A 1123 2.79 45.71 3.00
N ARG A 1124 2.24 44.58 3.50
CA ARG A 1124 1.05 43.96 2.90
C ARG A 1124 0.09 43.48 3.98
N ALA A 1125 -1.19 43.81 3.80
CA ALA A 1125 -2.23 43.60 4.80
C ALA A 1125 -2.67 42.12 4.95
N PRO A 1126 -3.18 41.70 6.12
CA PRO A 1126 -3.64 40.32 6.35
C PRO A 1126 -5.03 40.10 5.72
N GLY A 1127 -5.08 39.38 4.59
CA GLY A 1127 -6.34 39.24 3.83
C GLY A 1127 -6.38 38.13 2.76
N ALA A 1128 -5.72 36.99 2.96
CA ALA A 1128 -5.82 35.84 2.05
C ALA A 1128 -5.52 34.50 2.77
N SER A 1129 -6.55 33.86 3.34
CA SER A 1129 -6.41 32.56 4.03
C SER A 1129 -6.51 31.37 3.06
N SER A 1130 -5.65 31.35 2.04
CA SER A 1130 -5.43 30.17 1.20
C SER A 1130 -3.93 30.04 0.93
N SER A 1131 -3.26 29.13 1.64
CA SER A 1131 -1.88 28.75 1.34
C SER A 1131 -1.87 27.98 0.01
N SER A 1132 -1.63 28.69 -1.09
CA SER A 1132 -1.62 28.12 -2.44
C SER A 1132 -0.59 27.01 -2.53
N VAL A 1133 -1.05 25.79 -2.84
CA VAL A 1133 -0.18 24.65 -3.08
C VAL A 1133 0.69 25.00 -4.28
N ARG A 1134 2.02 25.04 -4.10
CA ARG A 1134 2.95 25.24 -5.22
C ARG A 1134 2.74 24.10 -6.23
N PRO A 1135 2.59 24.39 -7.53
CA PRO A 1135 2.54 23.35 -8.55
C PRO A 1135 3.87 22.56 -8.57
N LEU A 1136 3.80 21.32 -9.05
CA LEU A 1136 5.02 20.56 -9.35
C LEU A 1136 5.74 21.19 -10.56
N PRO A 1137 7.08 21.12 -10.64
CA PRO A 1137 7.79 21.49 -11.85
C PRO A 1137 7.34 20.67 -13.06
N ASP A 1138 7.22 21.34 -14.21
CA ASP A 1138 6.74 20.72 -15.43
C ASP A 1138 7.71 19.66 -15.97
N LEU A 1139 7.20 18.45 -16.20
CA LEU A 1139 7.96 17.39 -16.87
C LEU A 1139 8.17 17.74 -18.34
N LYS A 1140 9.36 17.45 -18.87
CA LYS A 1140 9.64 17.68 -20.30
C LYS A 1140 8.77 16.77 -21.19
N ASP A 1141 8.45 17.28 -22.37
CA ASP A 1141 7.41 16.71 -23.23
C ASP A 1141 7.78 15.33 -23.83
N ASN A 1142 9.08 15.07 -24.00
CA ASN A 1142 9.60 13.75 -24.37
C ASN A 1142 9.52 12.74 -23.21
N VAL A 1143 9.72 13.19 -21.96
CA VAL A 1143 9.57 12.37 -20.74
C VAL A 1143 8.09 12.07 -20.44
N LYS A 1144 7.19 13.05 -20.60
CA LYS A 1144 5.73 12.89 -20.43
C LYS A 1144 5.12 11.77 -21.30
N ARG A 1145 5.71 11.51 -22.47
CA ARG A 1145 5.23 10.52 -23.46
C ARG A 1145 5.67 9.08 -23.21
N VAL A 1146 6.54 8.82 -22.23
CA VAL A 1146 7.10 7.48 -21.92
C VAL A 1146 6.85 7.04 -20.49
N MET A 1147 7.11 5.77 -20.17
CA MET A 1147 6.93 5.20 -18.83
C MET A 1147 8.11 5.55 -17.89
N PHE A 1148 8.42 6.85 -17.76
CA PHE A 1148 9.57 7.37 -17.01
C PHE A 1148 9.61 6.91 -15.54
N TYR A 1149 8.43 6.72 -14.93
CA TYR A 1149 8.23 6.25 -13.56
C TYR A 1149 8.67 4.80 -13.32
N CYS A 1150 8.96 4.00 -14.37
CA CYS A 1150 9.37 2.60 -14.23
C CYS A 1150 10.70 2.36 -13.52
#